data_AF-A0A0W0W1R0-F1
#
_entry.id   AF-A0A0W0W1R0-F1
#
_cell.length_a   1.000
_cell.length_b   1.000
_cell.length_c   1.000
_cell.angle_alpha   90.00
_cell.angle_beta   90.00
_cell.angle_gamma   90.00
#
_symmetry.space_group_name_H-M   'P 1'
#
loop_
_entity.id
_entity.type
_entity.pdbx_description
1 polymer ?
#
loop_
_entity_poly.entity_id
_entity_poly.type
_entity_poly.pdbx_seq_one_letter_code
_entity_poly.pdbx_strand_id
1 'polypeptide(L)'
;MKKWKIFIIASCLLINPPILSCAETDNSGEIKQLVNFLVSDKIVTLTADLKLVPLSFYTGTTEDIAAYFGDFICAANNTCTVVDSLYHPFAILGRGLPPREGTELEWLEAQAQIERTNIVNVTDIYHGATWQIALALAAKNGFLDPFRAKLLVLNELFYITNPINRAVGLTFKYGNDISVFNPNFAYTFRWLATSFYNKDPFFNSRYQDFITQDFTLGEASIADPAHHLPGFFKFITTWSDYRPLTGKNAWAQLIGPLQAEFILNNGKIPLYSLALQNAINSLTPFELMQTGIGAFYLAPLGTQGSQASLPSGEISIEDNLAVLAGLQVLKSSLQNTVQTVEVKQALSRIHVMLNGGKTIRGFNTLGLLSFLYNGAYDPDNGIFLTRGTALIASSTDNWQPGTSSRASFTAVSTNLWAISVLGAETIDRWFGRETALKLWQTVRNNGGYFNNGELWGLGYSLNNNVGSQPESIMAAAQTGAAINALNMLIDFYRGSEIDVTDLETDRASLKLNFSHLRNDLYLNSNFVDATPREFFIIVPPSMGQAYLYASKRFPIPFDWNANTIASINANAWVVMNNFDFNPFQYAGKLAGENYTVPQKRDILDKTIETPSGALPIEVTINFSAGELGSIKRLALRYNLDGSQTNWITAAITDERQSFTQLPRGTKAIAISMVNDDFANVCQINPATRICTDESCLNVRSINAHWSSNGLGDCDLGN
;
A
#
# COMPACT_ATOMS: atom_id res chain seq x y z
N MET A 1 40.84 74.65 -36.41
CA MET A 1 40.41 74.13 -37.73
C MET A 1 40.46 72.60 -37.72
N LYS A 2 39.45 71.95 -38.32
CA LYS A 2 39.20 70.48 -38.41
C LYS A 2 38.59 69.84 -37.15
N LYS A 3 37.69 68.86 -37.20
CA LYS A 3 36.54 68.50 -38.08
C LYS A 3 35.95 67.23 -37.43
N TRP A 4 34.63 67.24 -37.25
CA TRP A 4 33.66 66.13 -37.35
C TRP A 4 34.10 64.64 -37.49
N LYS A 5 33.47 63.82 -36.63
CA LYS A 5 32.56 62.66 -36.90
C LYS A 5 33.05 61.31 -37.51
N ILE A 6 32.56 60.23 -36.85
CA ILE A 6 31.93 58.97 -37.34
C ILE A 6 32.69 57.62 -37.20
N PHE A 7 32.06 56.71 -36.42
CA PHE A 7 31.89 55.22 -36.48
C PHE A 7 33.17 54.32 -36.64
N ILE A 8 33.34 53.08 -36.13
CA ILE A 8 32.44 51.93 -35.90
C ILE A 8 33.21 50.79 -35.12
N ILE A 9 32.49 49.94 -34.36
CA ILE A 9 32.70 48.50 -34.02
C ILE A 9 33.77 48.01 -33.01
N ALA A 10 33.23 47.36 -31.96
CA ALA A 10 33.63 46.15 -31.22
C ALA A 10 35.07 45.91 -30.72
N SER A 11 35.20 45.74 -29.40
CA SER A 11 35.44 44.41 -28.81
C SER A 11 35.33 44.42 -27.28
N CYS A 12 34.63 43.40 -26.83
CA CYS A 12 34.46 42.74 -25.55
C CYS A 12 35.48 42.93 -24.39
N LEU A 13 34.94 42.52 -23.23
CA LEU A 13 35.56 41.96 -22.01
C LEU A 13 35.74 42.95 -20.85
N LEU A 14 34.99 42.91 -19.74
CA LEU A 14 34.45 41.85 -18.86
C LEU A 14 35.12 42.01 -17.49
N ILE A 15 34.46 42.67 -16.54
CA ILE A 15 34.54 42.33 -15.11
C ILE A 15 33.15 42.61 -14.50
N ASN A 16 32.33 41.56 -14.40
CA ASN A 16 31.16 41.51 -13.51
C ASN A 16 31.49 40.50 -12.40
N PRO A 17 31.16 40.77 -11.13
CA PRO A 17 31.41 39.84 -10.03
C PRO A 17 30.47 38.62 -10.13
N PRO A 18 30.85 37.46 -9.56
CA PRO A 18 30.04 36.26 -9.63
C PRO A 18 28.82 36.44 -8.71
N ILE A 19 27.65 36.63 -9.31
CA ILE A 19 26.39 36.35 -8.63
C ILE A 19 26.31 34.82 -8.58
N LEU A 20 26.66 34.23 -7.43
CA LEU A 20 26.13 32.93 -7.04
C LEU A 20 24.62 33.11 -6.81
N SER A 21 23.83 33.02 -7.88
CA SER A 21 22.45 32.61 -7.74
C SER A 21 22.49 31.09 -7.63
N CYS A 22 22.26 30.56 -6.44
CA CYS A 22 21.66 29.24 -6.33
C CYS A 22 20.42 29.26 -7.23
N ALA A 23 20.43 28.44 -8.27
CA ALA A 23 19.27 28.24 -9.11
C ALA A 23 18.17 27.62 -8.24
N GLU A 24 17.25 28.44 -7.72
CA GLU A 24 15.88 28.01 -7.54
C GLU A 24 15.41 27.60 -8.94
N THR A 25 15.52 26.31 -9.24
CA THR A 25 14.87 25.73 -10.41
C THR A 25 13.40 26.08 -10.31
N ASP A 26 12.84 26.63 -11.38
CA ASP A 26 11.44 27.01 -11.49
C ASP A 26 10.56 25.75 -11.42
N ASN A 27 10.31 25.26 -10.19
CA ASN A 27 9.50 24.07 -9.88
C ASN A 27 8.07 24.20 -10.45
N SER A 28 7.64 25.42 -10.81
CA SER A 28 6.34 25.65 -11.44
C SER A 28 6.18 24.89 -12.76
N GLY A 29 7.27 24.75 -13.54
CA GLY A 29 7.29 24.00 -14.79
C GLY A 29 7.01 22.52 -14.56
N GLU A 30 7.70 21.92 -13.60
CA GLU A 30 7.52 20.51 -13.23
C GLU A 30 6.12 20.25 -12.69
N ILE A 31 5.66 21.03 -11.70
CA ILE A 31 4.32 20.84 -11.12
C ILE A 31 3.23 20.93 -12.18
N LYS A 32 3.36 21.85 -13.15
CA LYS A 32 2.44 21.93 -14.28
C LYS A 32 2.43 20.66 -15.12
N GLN A 33 3.59 20.05 -15.39
CA GLN A 33 3.68 18.78 -16.12
C GLN A 33 3.04 17.62 -15.35
N LEU A 34 3.23 17.57 -14.03
CA LEU A 34 2.61 16.54 -13.19
C LEU A 34 1.09 16.69 -13.13
N VAL A 35 0.60 17.93 -12.99
CA VAL A 35 -0.84 18.23 -12.97
C VAL A 35 -1.49 17.89 -14.32
N ASN A 36 -0.82 18.19 -15.44
CA ASN A 36 -1.30 17.79 -16.77
C ASN A 36 -1.51 16.27 -16.86
N PHE A 37 -0.59 15.48 -16.30
CA PHE A 37 -0.71 14.02 -16.31
C PHE A 37 -1.89 13.56 -15.47
N LEU A 38 -2.03 14.12 -14.25
CA LEU A 38 -3.09 13.78 -13.30
C LEU A 38 -4.51 14.04 -13.83
N VAL A 39 -4.68 14.94 -14.81
CA VAL A 39 -5.99 15.28 -15.39
C VAL A 39 -6.11 14.90 -16.87
N SER A 40 -5.14 14.19 -17.42
CA SER A 40 -5.14 13.76 -18.83
C SER A 40 -6.30 12.81 -19.13
N ASP A 41 -6.75 12.82 -20.39
CA ASP A 41 -7.82 11.95 -20.90
C ASP A 41 -7.41 10.46 -21.01
N LYS A 42 -6.12 10.16 -20.80
CA LYS A 42 -5.58 8.80 -20.74
C LYS A 42 -5.50 8.24 -19.33
N ILE A 43 -5.51 9.11 -18.32
CA ILE A 43 -5.55 8.71 -16.90
C ILE A 43 -6.97 8.78 -16.36
N VAL A 44 -7.76 9.75 -16.81
CA VAL A 44 -9.14 9.90 -16.34
C VAL A 44 -10.09 9.22 -17.33
N THR A 45 -10.92 8.32 -16.83
CA THR A 45 -11.83 7.49 -17.61
C THR A 45 -13.27 7.61 -17.13
N LEU A 46 -14.23 7.21 -17.97
CA LEU A 46 -15.66 7.27 -17.66
C LEU A 46 -16.11 6.01 -16.94
N THR A 47 -16.80 6.18 -15.81
CA THR A 47 -17.59 5.11 -15.19
C THR A 47 -18.86 4.84 -16.00
N ALA A 48 -19.58 3.76 -15.66
CA ALA A 48 -20.91 3.46 -16.21
C ALA A 48 -21.91 4.62 -16.04
N ASP A 49 -21.76 5.43 -14.98
CA ASP A 49 -22.59 6.62 -14.70
C ASP A 49 -22.07 7.90 -15.39
N LEU A 50 -21.17 7.75 -16.38
CA LEU A 50 -20.55 8.83 -17.15
C LEU A 50 -19.81 9.85 -16.26
N LYS A 51 -19.21 9.39 -15.16
CA LYS A 51 -18.36 10.20 -14.29
C LYS A 51 -16.90 9.98 -14.62
N LEU A 52 -16.15 11.08 -14.74
CA LEU A 52 -14.71 11.05 -14.96
C LEU A 52 -14.00 10.76 -13.64
N VAL A 53 -13.37 9.59 -13.55
CA VAL A 53 -12.59 9.10 -12.38
C VAL A 53 -11.17 8.75 -12.82
N PRO A 54 -10.16 8.88 -11.96
CA PRO A 54 -8.80 8.51 -12.32
C PRO A 54 -8.66 6.99 -12.46
N LEU A 55 -7.64 6.55 -13.20
CA LEU A 55 -6.98 5.24 -13.11
C LEU A 55 -5.73 5.39 -12.24
N SER A 56 -5.33 4.33 -11.53
CA SER A 56 -4.11 4.39 -10.70
C SER A 56 -2.82 4.52 -11.51
N PHE A 57 -2.80 3.99 -12.72
CA PHE A 57 -1.60 3.85 -13.55
C PHE A 57 -1.88 4.18 -15.01
N TYR A 58 -0.84 4.62 -15.73
CA TYR A 58 -0.86 4.73 -17.18
C TYR A 58 -0.18 3.52 -17.82
N THR A 59 -0.89 2.77 -18.65
CA THR A 59 -0.39 1.50 -19.24
C THR A 59 -0.12 1.56 -20.74
N GLY A 60 -0.17 2.74 -21.36
CA GLY A 60 0.14 2.86 -22.78
C GLY A 60 -0.90 2.29 -23.73
N THR A 61 -0.43 1.83 -24.88
CA THR A 61 -1.20 1.20 -25.95
C THR A 61 -1.36 -0.30 -25.71
N THR A 62 -2.18 -0.98 -26.53
CA THR A 62 -2.29 -2.45 -26.51
C THR A 62 -0.94 -3.15 -26.74
N GLU A 63 -0.05 -2.56 -27.54
CA GLU A 63 1.29 -3.11 -27.75
C GLU A 63 2.19 -2.90 -26.53
N ASP A 64 2.11 -1.74 -25.87
CA ASP A 64 2.85 -1.50 -24.62
C ASP A 64 2.44 -2.49 -23.52
N ILE A 65 1.14 -2.80 -23.43
CA ILE A 65 0.59 -3.83 -22.54
C ILE A 65 1.15 -5.21 -22.92
N ALA A 66 1.16 -5.56 -24.20
CA ALA A 66 1.70 -6.83 -24.67
C ALA A 66 3.20 -6.96 -24.41
N ALA A 67 3.98 -5.90 -24.61
CA ALA A 67 5.41 -5.89 -24.34
C ALA A 67 5.69 -6.01 -22.83
N TYR A 68 5.04 -5.18 -22.01
CA TYR A 68 5.30 -5.14 -20.56
C TYR A 68 4.74 -6.35 -19.81
N PHE A 69 3.44 -6.63 -19.95
CA PHE A 69 2.83 -7.74 -19.23
C PHE A 69 3.07 -9.08 -19.90
N GLY A 70 3.08 -9.09 -21.24
CA GLY A 70 3.29 -10.28 -22.05
C GLY A 70 4.75 -10.73 -22.03
N ASP A 71 5.60 -9.98 -22.72
CA ASP A 71 6.99 -10.40 -22.95
C ASP A 71 7.85 -10.32 -21.67
N PHE A 72 7.71 -9.24 -20.89
CA PHE A 72 8.58 -9.00 -19.74
C PHE A 72 8.10 -9.71 -18.47
N ILE A 73 6.82 -9.64 -18.13
CA ILE A 73 6.31 -10.22 -16.87
C ILE A 73 5.93 -11.68 -17.01
N CYS A 74 5.03 -12.03 -17.94
CA CYS A 74 4.43 -13.35 -17.95
C CYS A 74 5.25 -14.38 -18.71
N ALA A 75 5.91 -14.01 -19.82
CA ALA A 75 6.64 -14.98 -20.65
C ALA A 75 7.86 -15.55 -19.91
N ALA A 76 8.58 -14.69 -19.17
CA ALA A 76 9.66 -15.10 -18.29
C ALA A 76 9.23 -16.18 -17.28
N ASN A 77 7.96 -16.16 -16.90
CA ASN A 77 7.42 -16.97 -15.83
C ASN A 77 6.49 -18.11 -16.30
N ASN A 78 6.27 -18.22 -17.61
CA ASN A 78 5.25 -19.08 -18.23
C ASN A 78 3.84 -18.87 -17.66
N THR A 79 3.48 -17.62 -17.32
CA THR A 79 2.18 -17.28 -16.70
C THR A 79 1.26 -16.49 -17.63
N CYS A 80 1.53 -16.53 -18.94
CA CYS A 80 0.75 -15.77 -19.93
C CYS A 80 -0.58 -16.43 -20.27
N THR A 81 -0.58 -17.77 -20.31
CA THR A 81 -1.77 -18.57 -20.62
C THR A 81 -2.71 -18.54 -19.43
N VAL A 82 -3.99 -18.31 -19.66
CA VAL A 82 -5.01 -18.32 -18.60
C VAL A 82 -6.22 -19.08 -19.09
N VAL A 83 -6.76 -19.93 -18.22
CA VAL A 83 -8.07 -20.56 -18.43
C VAL A 83 -9.07 -19.87 -17.52
N ASP A 84 -9.95 -19.06 -18.10
CA ASP A 84 -11.05 -18.43 -17.37
C ASP A 84 -12.09 -19.50 -16.99
N SER A 85 -12.52 -19.45 -15.73
CA SER A 85 -13.55 -20.30 -15.15
C SER A 85 -14.73 -19.48 -14.62
N LEU A 86 -15.93 -20.07 -14.66
CA LEU A 86 -17.14 -19.49 -14.09
C LEU A 86 -17.31 -19.92 -12.61
N TYR A 87 -17.49 -18.95 -11.73
CA TYR A 87 -17.61 -19.14 -10.28
C TYR A 87 -18.97 -18.68 -9.73
N HIS A 88 -19.29 -19.13 -8.51
CA HIS A 88 -20.49 -18.73 -7.75
C HIS A 88 -20.11 -18.14 -6.38
N PRO A 89 -20.65 -16.97 -5.98
CA PRO A 89 -21.51 -16.06 -6.77
C PRO A 89 -20.82 -15.60 -8.07
N PHE A 90 -21.61 -15.17 -9.06
CA PHE A 90 -21.15 -14.97 -10.45
C PHE A 90 -19.82 -14.20 -10.53
N ALA A 91 -18.79 -14.87 -11.05
CA ALA A 91 -17.51 -14.28 -11.42
C ALA A 91 -16.88 -15.09 -12.56
N ILE A 92 -16.11 -14.43 -13.41
CA ILE A 92 -15.29 -15.04 -14.46
C ILE A 92 -13.85 -14.63 -14.18
N LEU A 93 -13.03 -15.58 -13.73
CA LEU A 93 -11.64 -15.33 -13.35
C LEU A 93 -10.76 -16.50 -13.80
N GLY A 94 -9.45 -16.29 -13.88
CA GLY A 94 -8.51 -17.40 -14.07
C GLY A 94 -8.72 -18.55 -13.08
N ARG A 95 -8.55 -19.77 -13.56
CA ARG A 95 -8.55 -20.99 -12.75
C ARG A 95 -7.45 -20.94 -11.67
N GLY A 96 -7.66 -21.61 -10.55
CA GLY A 96 -6.69 -21.66 -9.44
C GLY A 96 -6.91 -20.59 -8.38
N LEU A 97 -7.90 -19.72 -8.56
CA LEU A 97 -8.39 -18.82 -7.53
C LEU A 97 -9.52 -19.47 -6.71
N PRO A 98 -9.63 -19.16 -5.41
CA PRO A 98 -10.77 -19.61 -4.61
C PRO A 98 -12.12 -19.27 -5.26
N PRO A 99 -13.15 -20.14 -5.14
CA PRO A 99 -13.19 -21.37 -4.34
C PRO A 99 -12.68 -22.65 -5.03
N ARG A 100 -12.24 -22.60 -6.29
CA ARG A 100 -11.74 -23.82 -6.97
C ARG A 100 -10.23 -23.89 -6.84
N GLU A 101 -9.75 -24.93 -6.16
CA GLU A 101 -8.32 -25.24 -6.16
C GLU A 101 -7.87 -25.56 -7.59
N GLY A 102 -6.72 -25.01 -7.96
CA GLY A 102 -6.03 -25.33 -9.21
C GLY A 102 -4.58 -25.68 -8.90
N THR A 103 -3.81 -25.95 -9.96
CA THR A 103 -2.36 -26.06 -9.85
C THR A 103 -1.75 -24.70 -9.46
N GLU A 104 -0.54 -24.71 -8.91
CA GLU A 104 0.16 -23.47 -8.57
C GLU A 104 0.49 -22.63 -9.81
N LEU A 105 0.70 -23.28 -10.96
CA LEU A 105 0.84 -22.58 -12.23
C LEU A 105 -0.46 -21.86 -12.61
N GLU A 106 -1.61 -22.56 -12.57
CA GLU A 106 -2.92 -21.95 -12.82
C GLU A 106 -3.17 -20.76 -11.87
N TRP A 107 -2.79 -20.89 -10.60
CA TRP A 107 -2.85 -19.77 -9.66
C TRP A 107 -1.96 -18.59 -10.08
N LEU A 108 -0.69 -18.82 -10.45
CA LEU A 108 0.21 -17.76 -10.92
C LEU A 108 -0.27 -17.10 -12.22
N GLU A 109 -0.82 -17.89 -13.14
CA GLU A 109 -1.49 -17.43 -14.36
C GLU A 109 -2.67 -16.51 -14.03
N ALA A 110 -3.51 -16.91 -13.08
CA ALA A 110 -4.63 -16.11 -12.61
C ALA A 110 -4.18 -14.84 -11.87
N GLN A 111 -3.12 -14.89 -11.06
CA GLN A 111 -2.54 -13.68 -10.44
C GLN A 111 -2.01 -12.71 -11.48
N ALA A 112 -1.33 -13.21 -12.53
CA ALA A 112 -0.87 -12.37 -13.63
C ALA A 112 -2.04 -11.71 -14.37
N GLN A 113 -3.20 -12.38 -14.48
CA GLN A 113 -4.44 -11.79 -15.01
C GLN A 113 -5.01 -10.71 -14.12
N ILE A 114 -5.10 -10.98 -12.81
CA ILE A 114 -5.56 -10.00 -11.83
C ILE A 114 -4.69 -8.76 -11.87
N GLU A 115 -3.36 -8.93 -11.88
CA GLU A 115 -2.41 -7.82 -11.91
C GLU A 115 -2.63 -6.93 -13.14
N ARG A 116 -2.57 -7.49 -14.36
CA ARG A 116 -2.74 -6.68 -15.58
C ARG A 116 -4.12 -6.02 -15.63
N THR A 117 -5.17 -6.73 -15.21
CA THR A 117 -6.55 -6.20 -15.22
C THR A 117 -6.69 -5.05 -14.24
N ASN A 118 -6.14 -5.19 -13.03
CA ASN A 118 -6.19 -4.14 -12.00
C ASN A 118 -5.38 -2.91 -12.40
N ILE A 119 -4.18 -3.08 -12.96
CA ILE A 119 -3.35 -1.95 -13.37
C ILE A 119 -4.03 -1.15 -14.49
N VAL A 120 -4.71 -1.81 -15.43
CA VAL A 120 -5.33 -1.17 -16.60
C VAL A 120 -6.69 -0.54 -16.29
N ASN A 121 -7.53 -1.19 -15.48
CA ASN A 121 -8.96 -0.84 -15.41
C ASN A 121 -9.42 -0.23 -14.08
N VAL A 122 -8.53 -0.10 -13.09
CA VAL A 122 -8.93 0.01 -11.69
C VAL A 122 -8.17 1.11 -10.95
N THR A 123 -8.80 1.64 -9.89
CA THR A 123 -8.22 2.65 -9.01
C THR A 123 -8.15 2.19 -7.57
N ASP A 124 -6.96 2.23 -6.97
CA ASP A 124 -6.78 2.09 -5.53
C ASP A 124 -7.39 3.33 -4.86
N ILE A 125 -8.30 3.14 -3.91
CA ILE A 125 -8.97 4.25 -3.23
C ILE A 125 -7.98 5.13 -2.43
N TYR A 126 -6.80 4.61 -2.06
CA TYR A 126 -5.72 5.44 -1.51
C TYR A 126 -5.06 6.31 -2.58
N HIS A 127 -4.89 5.80 -3.81
CA HIS A 127 -4.40 6.60 -4.93
C HIS A 127 -5.43 7.67 -5.30
N GLY A 128 -6.71 7.34 -5.32
CA GLY A 128 -7.81 8.30 -5.50
C GLY A 128 -7.81 9.40 -4.42
N ALA A 129 -7.63 9.03 -3.15
CA ALA A 129 -7.57 9.98 -2.04
C ALA A 129 -6.38 10.96 -2.14
N THR A 130 -5.18 10.46 -2.45
CA THR A 130 -3.99 11.32 -2.63
C THR A 130 -4.14 12.21 -3.87
N TRP A 131 -4.71 11.68 -4.95
CA TRP A 131 -5.05 12.43 -6.16
C TRP A 131 -6.02 13.58 -5.88
N GLN A 132 -7.08 13.36 -5.10
CA GLN A 132 -8.02 14.42 -4.71
C GLN A 132 -7.32 15.60 -4.02
N ILE A 133 -6.39 15.31 -3.09
CA ILE A 133 -5.60 16.34 -2.39
C ILE A 133 -4.70 17.08 -3.39
N ALA A 134 -3.99 16.36 -4.26
CA ALA A 134 -3.10 16.95 -5.23
C ALA A 134 -3.84 17.87 -6.22
N LEU A 135 -5.03 17.48 -6.71
CA LEU A 135 -5.86 18.33 -7.56
C LEU A 135 -6.33 19.59 -6.83
N ALA A 136 -6.72 19.47 -5.57
CA ALA A 136 -7.15 20.60 -4.76
C ALA A 136 -6.00 21.59 -4.52
N LEU A 137 -4.79 21.10 -4.22
CA LEU A 137 -3.59 21.91 -4.08
C LEU A 137 -3.20 22.58 -5.41
N ALA A 138 -3.24 21.85 -6.52
CA ALA A 138 -2.98 22.39 -7.84
C ALA A 138 -3.95 23.54 -8.17
N ALA A 139 -5.24 23.38 -7.87
CA ALA A 139 -6.23 24.42 -8.07
C ALA A 139 -6.02 25.65 -7.19
N LYS A 140 -5.75 25.44 -5.89
CA LYS A 140 -5.45 26.53 -4.94
C LYS A 140 -4.24 27.36 -5.39
N ASN A 141 -3.26 26.73 -6.03
CA ASN A 141 -2.02 27.38 -6.46
C ASN A 141 -2.00 27.75 -7.97
N GLY A 142 -3.14 27.70 -8.67
CA GLY A 142 -3.26 28.18 -10.05
C GLY A 142 -2.68 27.27 -11.14
N PHE A 143 -2.35 26.01 -10.81
CA PHE A 143 -1.90 25.00 -11.77
C PHE A 143 -3.05 24.24 -12.44
N LEU A 144 -4.25 24.29 -11.85
CA LEU A 144 -5.46 23.66 -12.37
C LEU A 144 -6.66 24.61 -12.23
N ASP A 145 -7.56 24.57 -13.21
CA ASP A 145 -8.83 25.30 -13.09
C ASP A 145 -9.64 24.81 -11.87
N PRO A 146 -10.08 25.70 -10.95
CA PRO A 146 -10.79 25.29 -9.75
C PRO A 146 -12.11 24.57 -10.01
N PHE A 147 -12.81 24.88 -11.11
CA PHE A 147 -14.06 24.19 -11.45
C PHE A 147 -13.79 22.76 -11.90
N ARG A 148 -12.78 22.56 -12.76
CA ARG A 148 -12.31 21.22 -13.17
C ARG A 148 -11.86 20.39 -11.96
N ALA A 149 -11.09 20.97 -11.04
CA ALA A 149 -10.67 20.27 -9.83
C ALA A 149 -11.86 19.84 -8.97
N LYS A 150 -12.81 20.75 -8.70
CA LYS A 150 -14.04 20.44 -7.95
C LYS A 150 -14.85 19.31 -8.60
N LEU A 151 -15.02 19.35 -9.92
CA LEU A 151 -15.75 18.32 -10.65
C LEU A 151 -15.09 16.94 -10.52
N LEU A 152 -13.77 16.87 -10.73
CA LEU A 152 -13.00 15.63 -10.67
C LEU A 152 -12.98 15.04 -9.25
N VAL A 153 -12.73 15.88 -8.23
CA VAL A 153 -12.76 15.46 -6.82
C VAL A 153 -14.13 14.92 -6.43
N LEU A 154 -15.21 15.60 -6.86
CA LEU A 154 -16.57 15.19 -6.57
C LEU A 154 -16.96 13.89 -7.30
N ASN A 155 -16.54 13.71 -8.55
CA ASN A 155 -16.77 12.47 -9.30
C ASN A 155 -16.13 11.26 -8.60
N GLU A 156 -14.88 11.40 -8.15
CA GLU A 156 -14.20 10.34 -7.40
C GLU A 156 -14.92 10.04 -6.08
N LEU A 157 -15.41 11.06 -5.39
CA LEU A 157 -16.22 10.84 -4.18
C LEU A 157 -17.54 10.12 -4.48
N PHE A 158 -18.24 10.47 -5.57
CA PHE A 158 -19.43 9.72 -5.99
C PHE A 158 -19.11 8.26 -6.30
N TYR A 159 -17.94 8.00 -6.89
CA TYR A 159 -17.51 6.66 -7.24
C TYR A 159 -17.19 5.80 -6.01
N ILE A 160 -16.44 6.35 -5.05
CA ILE A 160 -16.13 5.71 -3.77
C ILE A 160 -17.41 5.44 -2.95
N THR A 161 -18.39 6.34 -3.03
CA THR A 161 -19.65 6.24 -2.28
C THR A 161 -20.73 5.42 -2.96
N ASN A 162 -20.52 4.99 -4.21
CA ASN A 162 -21.47 4.17 -4.94
C ASN A 162 -21.75 2.86 -4.18
N PRO A 163 -23.02 2.51 -3.91
CA PRO A 163 -23.39 1.28 -3.20
C PRO A 163 -22.77 0.00 -3.75
N ILE A 164 -22.53 -0.10 -5.06
CA ILE A 164 -21.93 -1.30 -5.68
C ILE A 164 -20.49 -1.53 -5.22
N ASN A 165 -19.80 -0.46 -4.81
CA ASN A 165 -18.42 -0.48 -4.38
C ASN A 165 -18.25 -0.72 -2.88
N ARG A 166 -19.35 -1.05 -2.16
CA ARG A 166 -19.37 -1.19 -0.70
C ARG A 166 -19.45 -2.65 -0.27
N ALA A 167 -18.65 -3.01 0.73
CA ALA A 167 -18.58 -4.35 1.32
C ALA A 167 -19.76 -4.60 2.28
N VAL A 168 -20.92 -4.92 1.71
CA VAL A 168 -22.17 -5.23 2.41
C VAL A 168 -22.53 -6.72 2.34
N GLY A 169 -23.42 -7.16 3.22
CA GLY A 169 -24.03 -8.49 3.18
C GLY A 169 -23.46 -9.47 4.20
N LEU A 170 -23.84 -10.74 4.04
CA LEU A 170 -23.49 -11.80 5.01
C LEU A 170 -22.03 -12.24 4.93
N THR A 171 -21.37 -12.02 3.80
CA THR A 171 -19.96 -12.38 3.57
C THR A 171 -19.01 -11.58 4.46
N PHE A 172 -19.24 -10.27 4.59
CA PHE A 172 -18.36 -9.39 5.34
C PHE A 172 -18.82 -9.25 6.79
N LYS A 173 -17.94 -9.60 7.73
CA LYS A 173 -18.18 -9.57 9.18
C LYS A 173 -17.28 -8.52 9.84
N TYR A 174 -17.83 -7.34 10.05
CA TYR A 174 -17.17 -6.25 10.76
C TYR A 174 -17.02 -6.63 12.23
N GLY A 175 -15.83 -6.40 12.80
CA GLY A 175 -15.56 -6.80 14.19
C GLY A 175 -15.59 -8.31 14.44
N ASN A 176 -15.45 -9.11 13.37
CA ASN A 176 -15.52 -10.58 13.27
C ASN A 176 -16.91 -11.22 13.28
N ASP A 177 -17.99 -10.49 13.57
CA ASP A 177 -19.32 -11.09 13.77
C ASP A 177 -20.50 -10.29 13.19
N ILE A 178 -20.34 -9.00 12.88
CA ILE A 178 -21.46 -8.13 12.48
C ILE A 178 -21.50 -7.95 10.96
N SER A 179 -22.63 -8.29 10.35
CA SER A 179 -22.89 -7.96 8.94
C SER A 179 -23.54 -6.59 8.81
N VAL A 180 -23.05 -5.80 7.86
CA VAL A 180 -23.63 -4.51 7.49
C VAL A 180 -24.38 -4.66 6.17
N PHE A 181 -25.63 -4.21 6.12
CA PHE A 181 -26.45 -4.23 4.89
C PHE A 181 -26.66 -2.85 4.28
N ASN A 182 -26.46 -1.78 5.06
CA ASN A 182 -26.57 -0.42 4.54
C ASN A 182 -25.22 -0.01 3.91
N PRO A 183 -25.14 0.25 2.60
CA PRO A 183 -23.90 0.62 1.92
C PRO A 183 -23.29 1.92 2.46
N ASN A 184 -24.08 2.84 3.02
CA ASN A 184 -23.55 4.06 3.64
C ASN A 184 -22.76 3.79 4.93
N PHE A 185 -22.92 2.60 5.52
CA PHE A 185 -22.28 2.20 6.77
C PHE A 185 -21.28 1.06 6.57
N ALA A 186 -20.84 0.82 5.33
CA ALA A 186 -19.87 -0.19 4.97
C ALA A 186 -18.60 0.45 4.41
N TYR A 187 -17.49 -0.26 4.52
CA TYR A 187 -16.26 0.10 3.83
C TYR A 187 -16.41 -0.04 2.32
N THR A 188 -15.67 0.80 1.60
CA THR A 188 -15.46 0.68 0.15
C THR A 188 -14.35 -0.34 -0.10
N PHE A 189 -14.46 -1.09 -1.19
CA PHE A 189 -13.39 -1.97 -1.62
C PHE A 189 -12.14 -1.19 -2.02
N ARG A 190 -10.95 -1.75 -1.76
CA ARG A 190 -9.67 -1.08 -2.01
C ARG A 190 -9.51 -0.67 -3.47
N TRP A 191 -9.92 -1.52 -4.40
CA TRP A 191 -9.71 -1.35 -5.82
C TRP A 191 -11.06 -1.16 -6.51
N LEU A 192 -11.30 -0.02 -7.16
CA LEU A 192 -12.59 0.28 -7.79
C LEU A 192 -12.50 0.18 -9.30
N ALA A 193 -13.08 -0.87 -9.87
CA ALA A 193 -13.02 -1.14 -11.30
C ALA A 193 -14.07 -0.33 -12.07
N THR A 194 -13.64 0.30 -13.15
CA THR A 194 -14.52 1.15 -13.98
C THR A 194 -15.76 0.41 -14.51
N SER A 195 -15.62 -0.91 -14.65
CA SER A 195 -16.68 -1.86 -14.93
C SER A 195 -16.49 -3.12 -14.08
N PHE A 196 -17.58 -3.75 -13.66
CA PHE A 196 -17.53 -5.11 -13.08
C PHE A 196 -17.08 -6.14 -14.14
N TYR A 197 -17.54 -5.97 -15.39
CA TYR A 197 -17.16 -6.78 -16.54
C TYR A 197 -16.02 -6.09 -17.28
N ASN A 198 -14.78 -6.49 -17.01
CA ASN A 198 -13.61 -5.95 -17.67
C ASN A 198 -13.23 -6.84 -18.85
N LYS A 199 -12.69 -6.25 -19.91
CA LYS A 199 -11.97 -7.04 -20.90
C LYS A 199 -10.58 -7.33 -20.36
N ASP A 200 -10.11 -8.56 -20.55
CA ASP A 200 -8.71 -8.87 -20.30
C ASP A 200 -7.83 -7.91 -21.15
N PRO A 201 -6.82 -7.24 -20.56
CA PRO A 201 -5.93 -6.36 -21.30
C PRO A 201 -5.21 -6.97 -22.50
N PHE A 202 -5.10 -8.30 -22.59
CA PHE A 202 -4.56 -8.98 -23.76
C PHE A 202 -5.57 -9.12 -24.91
N PHE A 203 -6.84 -8.74 -24.73
CA PHE A 203 -7.80 -8.64 -25.82
C PHE A 203 -7.30 -7.71 -26.93
N ASN A 204 -7.43 -8.14 -28.19
CA ASN A 204 -6.86 -7.49 -29.39
C ASN A 204 -5.33 -7.36 -29.41
N SER A 205 -4.60 -8.04 -28.53
CA SER A 205 -3.12 -8.09 -28.54
C SER A 205 -2.61 -9.39 -29.16
N ARG A 206 -1.28 -9.51 -29.33
CA ARG A 206 -0.63 -10.77 -29.74
C ARG A 206 -0.79 -11.93 -28.73
N TYR A 207 -1.23 -11.63 -27.51
CA TYR A 207 -1.48 -12.61 -26.45
C TYR A 207 -2.96 -13.00 -26.32
N GLN A 208 -3.85 -12.52 -27.18
CA GLN A 208 -5.28 -12.84 -27.05
C GLN A 208 -5.56 -14.35 -27.04
N ASP A 209 -4.83 -15.12 -27.86
CA ASP A 209 -5.00 -16.57 -27.99
C ASP A 209 -4.46 -17.35 -26.78
N PHE A 210 -3.83 -16.67 -25.83
CA PHE A 210 -3.41 -17.24 -24.54
C PHE A 210 -4.55 -17.24 -23.52
N ILE A 211 -5.65 -16.53 -23.81
CA ILE A 211 -6.85 -16.53 -22.98
C ILE A 211 -7.82 -17.58 -23.53
N THR A 212 -8.12 -18.57 -22.70
CA THR A 212 -9.10 -19.61 -22.99
C THR A 212 -10.15 -19.65 -21.89
N GLN A 213 -11.21 -20.43 -22.08
CA GLN A 213 -12.29 -20.56 -21.11
C GLN A 213 -12.76 -22.02 -21.02
N ASP A 214 -13.15 -22.47 -19.84
CA ASP A 214 -13.66 -23.83 -19.60
C ASP A 214 -15.19 -23.90 -19.46
N PHE A 215 -15.86 -22.79 -19.73
CA PHE A 215 -17.32 -22.67 -19.78
C PHE A 215 -17.78 -22.22 -21.17
N THR A 216 -19.03 -22.49 -21.49
CA THR A 216 -19.69 -21.95 -22.69
C THR A 216 -20.21 -20.54 -22.42
N LEU A 217 -20.17 -19.67 -23.43
CA LEU A 217 -20.72 -18.31 -23.31
C LEU A 217 -22.22 -18.30 -22.94
N GLY A 218 -22.95 -19.36 -23.26
CA GLY A 218 -24.34 -19.55 -22.85
C GLY A 218 -24.50 -19.76 -21.34
N GLU A 219 -23.60 -20.53 -20.71
CA GLU A 219 -23.59 -20.70 -19.25
C GLU A 219 -23.31 -19.39 -18.53
N ALA A 220 -22.34 -18.60 -19.00
CA ALA A 220 -22.07 -17.28 -18.45
C ALA A 220 -23.28 -16.35 -18.57
N SER A 221 -23.97 -16.35 -19.72
CA SER A 221 -25.19 -15.56 -19.95
C SER A 221 -26.35 -15.94 -19.01
N ILE A 222 -26.51 -17.24 -18.71
CA ILE A 222 -27.52 -17.72 -17.77
C ILE A 222 -27.16 -17.34 -16.33
N ALA A 223 -25.89 -17.46 -15.96
CA ALA A 223 -25.41 -17.20 -14.60
C ALA A 223 -25.29 -15.71 -14.27
N ASP A 224 -25.15 -14.86 -15.30
CA ASP A 224 -25.02 -13.42 -15.16
C ASP A 224 -26.30 -12.78 -14.58
N PRO A 225 -26.21 -12.09 -13.42
CA PRO A 225 -27.32 -11.35 -12.84
C PRO A 225 -27.89 -10.24 -13.74
N ALA A 226 -27.09 -9.69 -14.67
CA ALA A 226 -27.51 -8.66 -15.60
C ALA A 226 -28.06 -9.22 -16.92
N HIS A 227 -28.06 -10.55 -17.09
CA HIS A 227 -28.62 -11.27 -18.24
C HIS A 227 -28.11 -10.77 -19.61
N HIS A 228 -26.81 -10.47 -19.72
CA HIS A 228 -26.19 -10.12 -21.00
C HIS A 228 -26.24 -11.30 -21.97
N LEU A 229 -26.27 -11.01 -23.28
CA LEU A 229 -26.26 -12.04 -24.34
C LEU A 229 -24.91 -12.78 -24.38
N PRO A 230 -24.85 -14.06 -24.81
CA PRO A 230 -23.62 -14.87 -24.79
C PRO A 230 -22.39 -14.18 -25.41
N GLY A 231 -22.54 -13.49 -26.54
CA GLY A 231 -21.42 -12.81 -27.21
C GLY A 231 -20.75 -11.71 -26.39
N PHE A 232 -21.41 -11.19 -25.35
CA PHE A 232 -20.86 -10.20 -24.43
C PHE A 232 -19.64 -10.73 -23.67
N PHE A 233 -19.66 -12.01 -23.25
CA PHE A 233 -18.64 -12.59 -22.35
C PHE A 233 -17.33 -12.98 -23.03
N LYS A 234 -17.16 -12.66 -24.33
CA LYS A 234 -15.93 -12.98 -25.05
C LYS A 234 -14.76 -12.17 -24.47
N PHE A 235 -13.80 -12.87 -23.83
CA PHE A 235 -12.64 -12.29 -23.12
C PHE A 235 -13.00 -11.36 -21.96
N ILE A 236 -14.16 -11.60 -21.34
CA ILE A 236 -14.55 -10.86 -20.13
C ILE A 236 -13.96 -11.56 -18.91
N THR A 237 -13.23 -10.79 -18.12
CA THR A 237 -12.84 -11.12 -16.75
C THR A 237 -13.61 -10.21 -15.80
N THR A 238 -14.14 -10.77 -14.71
CA THR A 238 -14.79 -9.97 -13.68
C THR A 238 -13.76 -9.38 -12.74
N TRP A 239 -14.10 -8.28 -12.09
CA TRP A 239 -13.24 -7.71 -11.06
C TRP A 239 -12.94 -8.72 -9.93
N SER A 240 -11.72 -8.71 -9.39
CA SER A 240 -11.15 -9.83 -8.63
C SER A 240 -10.69 -9.50 -7.21
N ASP A 241 -10.59 -8.22 -6.82
CA ASP A 241 -9.99 -7.82 -5.54
C ASP A 241 -10.98 -7.14 -4.58
N TYR A 242 -11.81 -7.94 -3.92
CA TYR A 242 -12.88 -7.51 -3.02
C TYR A 242 -12.41 -7.18 -1.59
N ARG A 243 -11.21 -6.59 -1.40
CA ARG A 243 -10.66 -6.32 -0.06
C ARG A 243 -11.01 -4.92 0.45
N PRO A 244 -11.92 -4.76 1.43
CA PRO A 244 -12.19 -3.47 2.07
C PRO A 244 -11.22 -3.20 3.24
N LEU A 245 -9.99 -2.78 2.92
CA LEU A 245 -8.96 -2.53 3.93
C LEU A 245 -9.24 -1.27 4.75
N THR A 246 -9.09 -1.37 6.07
CA THR A 246 -9.40 -0.30 7.04
C THR A 246 -8.57 0.97 6.79
N GLY A 247 -7.26 0.86 6.62
CA GLY A 247 -6.38 2.02 6.41
C GLY A 247 -6.65 2.72 5.08
N LYS A 248 -6.92 1.96 4.01
CA LYS A 248 -7.30 2.51 2.71
C LYS A 248 -8.66 3.23 2.78
N ASN A 249 -9.59 2.71 3.57
CA ASN A 249 -10.85 3.40 3.84
C ASN A 249 -10.66 4.66 4.70
N ALA A 250 -9.70 4.69 5.63
CA ALA A 250 -9.40 5.93 6.34
C ALA A 250 -8.94 7.03 5.36
N TRP A 251 -8.09 6.67 4.40
CA TRP A 251 -7.70 7.57 3.31
C TRP A 251 -8.88 8.03 2.46
N ALA A 252 -9.67 7.09 1.95
CA ALA A 252 -10.73 7.35 0.98
C ALA A 252 -11.99 7.99 1.56
N GLN A 253 -12.31 7.72 2.82
CA GLN A 253 -13.54 8.20 3.45
C GLN A 253 -13.31 9.44 4.34
N LEU A 254 -12.12 9.56 4.95
CA LEU A 254 -11.85 10.56 5.98
C LEU A 254 -10.76 11.56 5.56
N ILE A 255 -9.67 11.12 4.93
CA ILE A 255 -8.52 12.01 4.66
C ILE A 255 -8.70 12.76 3.33
N GLY A 256 -8.68 12.05 2.20
CA GLY A 256 -8.66 12.63 0.85
C GLY A 256 -9.80 13.62 0.60
N PRO A 257 -11.07 13.19 0.72
CA PRO A 257 -12.21 14.06 0.46
C PRO A 257 -12.30 15.27 1.40
N LEU A 258 -12.03 15.10 2.71
CA LEU A 258 -12.12 16.21 3.67
C LEU A 258 -11.02 17.26 3.43
N GLN A 259 -9.79 16.81 3.16
CA GLN A 259 -8.67 17.71 2.84
C GLN A 259 -8.94 18.45 1.53
N ALA A 260 -9.39 17.75 0.48
CA ALA A 260 -9.72 18.38 -0.79
C ALA A 260 -10.87 19.39 -0.66
N GLU A 261 -11.93 19.05 0.07
CA GLU A 261 -13.07 19.94 0.36
C GLU A 261 -12.63 21.17 1.15
N PHE A 262 -11.77 21.01 2.16
CA PHE A 262 -11.20 22.11 2.93
C PHE A 262 -10.39 23.07 2.05
N ILE A 263 -9.50 22.53 1.21
CA ILE A 263 -8.63 23.31 0.32
C ILE A 263 -9.46 24.08 -0.73
N LEU A 264 -10.42 23.42 -1.38
CA LEU A 264 -11.23 23.99 -2.47
C LEU A 264 -12.29 25.01 -2.01
N ASN A 265 -12.54 25.09 -0.69
CA ASN A 265 -13.49 26.01 -0.08
C ASN A 265 -12.83 26.95 0.94
N ASN A 266 -11.55 27.29 0.72
CA ASN A 266 -10.82 28.30 1.50
C ASN A 266 -10.84 28.04 3.02
N GLY A 267 -10.64 26.79 3.40
CA GLY A 267 -10.54 26.36 4.79
C GLY A 267 -11.86 26.11 5.49
N LYS A 268 -12.97 25.98 4.75
CA LYS A 268 -14.30 25.68 5.30
C LYS A 268 -14.86 24.40 4.69
N ILE A 269 -15.49 23.57 5.52
CA ILE A 269 -16.22 22.37 5.05
C ILE A 269 -17.72 22.60 5.32
N PRO A 270 -18.55 22.78 4.28
CA PRO A 270 -19.99 22.93 4.46
C PRO A 270 -20.62 21.72 5.16
N LEU A 271 -21.59 21.96 6.04
CA LEU A 271 -22.28 20.88 6.77
C LEU A 271 -22.95 19.84 5.84
N TYR A 272 -23.43 20.32 4.69
CA TYR A 272 -24.10 19.54 3.67
C TYR A 272 -23.17 19.05 2.55
N SER A 273 -21.83 19.20 2.71
CA SER A 273 -20.91 18.64 1.72
C SER A 273 -20.99 17.11 1.75
N LEU A 274 -20.94 16.51 0.56
CA LEU A 274 -20.95 15.05 0.43
C LEU A 274 -19.75 14.43 1.18
N ALA A 275 -18.59 15.11 1.17
CA ALA A 275 -17.38 14.66 1.85
C ALA A 275 -17.60 14.52 3.36
N LEU A 276 -18.20 15.54 3.99
CA LEU A 276 -18.47 15.51 5.43
C LEU A 276 -19.54 14.48 5.79
N GLN A 277 -20.62 14.40 5.03
CA GLN A 277 -21.69 13.42 5.26
C GLN A 277 -21.17 11.99 5.12
N ASN A 278 -20.38 11.72 4.09
CA ASN A 278 -19.74 10.43 3.89
C ASN A 278 -18.79 10.08 5.06
N ALA A 279 -17.98 11.04 5.52
CA ALA A 279 -17.06 10.82 6.64
C ALA A 279 -17.81 10.50 7.95
N ILE A 280 -18.90 11.22 8.26
CA ILE A 280 -19.74 10.95 9.44
C ILE A 280 -20.39 9.56 9.35
N ASN A 281 -20.93 9.20 8.18
CA ASN A 281 -21.54 7.88 7.97
C ASN A 281 -20.51 6.75 8.10
N SER A 282 -19.29 6.99 7.61
CA SER A 282 -18.19 6.05 7.66
C SER A 282 -17.65 5.80 9.07
N LEU A 283 -18.01 6.59 10.09
CA LEU A 283 -17.67 6.27 11.48
C LEU A 283 -18.23 4.91 11.93
N THR A 284 -19.38 4.49 11.40
CA THR A 284 -20.04 3.24 11.78
C THR A 284 -19.17 2.01 11.52
N PRO A 285 -18.67 1.76 10.29
CA PRO A 285 -17.80 0.61 10.06
C PRO A 285 -16.49 0.70 10.85
N PHE A 286 -15.89 1.88 11.06
CA PHE A 286 -14.72 1.99 11.95
C PHE A 286 -15.04 1.56 13.39
N GLU A 287 -16.13 2.03 13.99
CA GLU A 287 -16.52 1.63 15.35
C GLU A 287 -16.79 0.13 15.47
N LEU A 288 -17.35 -0.51 14.44
CA LEU A 288 -17.57 -1.96 14.43
C LEU A 288 -16.25 -2.73 14.37
N MET A 289 -15.24 -2.18 13.68
CA MET A 289 -13.91 -2.75 13.52
C MET A 289 -12.99 -2.53 14.73
N GLN A 290 -13.39 -1.66 15.66
CA GLN A 290 -12.60 -1.38 16.86
C GLN A 290 -12.62 -2.55 17.85
N THR A 291 -11.46 -2.80 18.45
CA THR A 291 -11.21 -3.84 19.46
C THR A 291 -11.15 -3.27 20.87
N GLY A 292 -11.21 -4.13 21.89
CA GLY A 292 -11.09 -3.78 23.30
C GLY A 292 -9.70 -3.20 23.62
N ILE A 293 -8.62 -3.71 23.03
CA ILE A 293 -7.27 -3.15 23.17
C ILE A 293 -7.11 -1.75 22.55
N GLY A 294 -8.06 -1.30 21.72
CA GLY A 294 -8.09 0.03 21.11
C GLY A 294 -7.78 0.07 19.62
N ALA A 295 -7.16 -0.99 19.09
CA ALA A 295 -6.83 -1.13 17.67
C ALA A 295 -8.07 -1.37 16.79
N PHE A 296 -7.90 -1.20 15.49
CA PHE A 296 -8.86 -1.55 14.45
C PHE A 296 -8.33 -2.74 13.65
N TYR A 297 -9.20 -3.70 13.37
CA TYR A 297 -8.87 -4.82 12.48
C TYR A 297 -8.52 -4.35 11.07
N LEU A 298 -7.62 -5.08 10.41
CA LEU A 298 -7.14 -4.80 9.05
C LEU A 298 -8.29 -4.78 8.01
N ALA A 299 -9.20 -5.74 8.11
CA ALA A 299 -10.34 -5.89 7.22
C ALA A 299 -11.48 -6.68 7.93
N PRO A 300 -12.75 -6.52 7.51
CA PRO A 300 -13.83 -7.39 7.94
C PRO A 300 -13.49 -8.86 7.68
N LEU A 301 -13.90 -9.75 8.58
CA LEU A 301 -13.76 -11.19 8.36
C LEU A 301 -14.62 -11.63 7.16
N GLY A 302 -14.19 -12.68 6.45
CA GLY A 302 -14.80 -13.13 5.21
C GLY A 302 -14.27 -12.41 3.96
N THR A 303 -13.38 -11.43 4.13
CA THR A 303 -12.55 -10.92 3.06
C THR A 303 -11.60 -12.00 2.55
N GLN A 304 -11.67 -12.29 1.26
CA GLN A 304 -10.74 -13.17 0.57
C GLN A 304 -9.46 -12.38 0.21
N GLY A 305 -8.29 -12.92 0.55
CA GLY A 305 -7.03 -12.54 -0.08
C GLY A 305 -6.91 -13.14 -1.48
N SER A 306 -5.78 -12.95 -2.16
CA SER A 306 -5.64 -13.49 -3.52
C SER A 306 -5.36 -15.01 -3.53
N GLN A 307 -4.89 -15.56 -2.40
CA GLN A 307 -4.58 -16.98 -2.22
C GLN A 307 -5.47 -17.66 -1.17
N ALA A 308 -5.86 -16.94 -0.12
CA ALA A 308 -6.62 -17.47 1.01
C ALA A 308 -7.36 -16.34 1.73
N SER A 309 -8.34 -16.70 2.57
CA SER A 309 -8.99 -15.73 3.46
C SER A 309 -7.98 -15.04 4.38
N LEU A 310 -8.17 -13.74 4.61
CA LEU A 310 -7.32 -13.01 5.56
C LEU A 310 -7.45 -13.62 6.97
N PRO A 311 -6.34 -13.77 7.72
CA PRO A 311 -6.38 -14.26 9.09
C PRO A 311 -7.34 -13.44 9.97
N SER A 312 -8.11 -14.13 10.80
CA SER A 312 -8.97 -13.45 11.76
C SER A 312 -8.13 -12.69 12.79
N GLY A 313 -8.59 -11.50 13.15
CA GLY A 313 -7.96 -10.71 14.21
C GLY A 313 -6.71 -9.94 13.80
N GLU A 314 -6.34 -9.94 12.50
CA GLU A 314 -5.17 -9.22 12.01
C GLU A 314 -5.31 -7.70 12.18
N ILE A 315 -4.22 -7.06 12.61
CA ILE A 315 -4.10 -5.63 12.83
C ILE A 315 -2.84 -5.15 12.11
N SER A 316 -3.00 -4.16 11.23
CA SER A 316 -1.90 -3.39 10.63
C SER A 316 -1.70 -2.09 11.41
N ILE A 317 -0.48 -1.82 11.86
CA ILE A 317 -0.17 -0.56 12.56
C ILE A 317 -0.23 0.62 11.60
N GLU A 318 0.21 0.44 10.34
CA GLU A 318 0.07 1.43 9.26
C GLU A 318 -1.40 1.85 9.07
N ASP A 319 -2.31 0.88 9.04
CA ASP A 319 -3.75 1.14 8.88
C ASP A 319 -4.32 1.89 10.08
N ASN A 320 -3.88 1.53 11.30
CA ASN A 320 -4.29 2.20 12.53
C ASN A 320 -3.78 3.64 12.61
N LEU A 321 -2.60 3.92 12.08
CA LEU A 321 -2.08 5.29 11.92
C LEU A 321 -2.91 6.09 10.90
N ALA A 322 -3.31 5.49 9.78
CA ALA A 322 -4.23 6.14 8.83
C ALA A 322 -5.61 6.41 9.46
N VAL A 323 -6.14 5.49 10.27
CA VAL A 323 -7.39 5.71 11.04
C VAL A 323 -7.22 6.87 12.01
N LEU A 324 -6.11 6.94 12.76
CA LEU A 324 -5.84 8.08 13.64
C LEU A 324 -5.88 9.40 12.86
N ALA A 325 -5.15 9.50 11.75
CA ALA A 325 -5.16 10.69 10.91
C ALA A 325 -6.58 11.05 10.42
N GLY A 326 -7.30 10.08 9.87
CA GLY A 326 -8.66 10.30 9.37
C GLY A 326 -9.63 10.77 10.45
N LEU A 327 -9.61 10.16 11.64
CA LEU A 327 -10.44 10.55 12.78
C LEU A 327 -10.10 11.97 13.25
N GLN A 328 -8.84 12.39 13.18
CA GLN A 328 -8.41 13.72 13.61
C GLN A 328 -8.77 14.80 12.58
N VAL A 329 -8.57 14.54 11.30
CA VAL A 329 -9.03 15.42 10.22
C VAL A 329 -10.54 15.62 10.33
N LEU A 330 -11.32 14.55 10.54
CA LEU A 330 -12.76 14.65 10.74
C LEU A 330 -13.14 15.38 12.04
N LYS A 331 -12.50 15.05 13.16
CA LYS A 331 -12.73 15.72 14.46
C LYS A 331 -12.53 17.24 14.33
N SER A 332 -11.41 17.66 13.79
CA SER A 332 -11.09 19.08 13.60
C SER A 332 -12.06 19.74 12.62
N SER A 333 -12.45 19.05 11.55
CA SER A 333 -13.49 19.52 10.63
C SER A 333 -14.84 19.75 11.32
N LEU A 334 -15.25 18.81 12.18
CA LEU A 334 -16.49 18.88 12.95
C LEU A 334 -16.45 19.94 14.06
N GLN A 335 -15.29 20.18 14.68
CA GLN A 335 -15.13 21.25 15.67
C GLN A 335 -15.26 22.64 15.03
N ASN A 336 -14.92 22.77 13.75
CA ASN A 336 -14.99 24.02 12.99
C ASN A 336 -16.28 24.17 12.16
N THR A 337 -17.27 23.28 12.33
CA THR A 337 -18.59 23.39 11.69
C THR A 337 -19.70 23.73 12.68
N VAL A 338 -20.91 23.96 12.17
CA VAL A 338 -22.10 24.23 12.99
C VAL A 338 -22.40 23.03 13.88
N GLN A 339 -22.56 23.28 15.19
CA GLN A 339 -22.70 22.23 16.20
C GLN A 339 -24.13 21.68 16.29
N THR A 340 -24.53 20.87 15.31
CA THR A 340 -25.81 20.13 15.33
C THR A 340 -25.76 18.92 16.27
N VAL A 341 -26.90 18.23 16.43
CA VAL A 341 -26.96 16.99 17.23
C VAL A 341 -26.09 15.90 16.60
N GLU A 342 -26.14 15.76 15.29
CA GLU A 342 -25.37 14.78 14.51
C GLU A 342 -23.86 15.05 14.64
N VAL A 343 -23.44 16.33 14.58
CA VAL A 343 -22.04 16.73 14.75
C VAL A 343 -21.54 16.40 16.16
N LYS A 344 -22.32 16.71 17.20
CA LYS A 344 -21.98 16.37 18.59
C LYS A 344 -21.90 14.86 18.82
N GLN A 345 -22.82 14.10 18.22
CA GLN A 345 -22.79 12.64 18.26
C GLN A 345 -21.54 12.08 17.56
N ALA A 346 -21.20 12.58 16.37
CA ALA A 346 -20.00 12.18 15.66
C ALA A 346 -18.72 12.50 16.46
N LEU A 347 -18.63 13.67 17.08
CA LEU A 347 -17.51 14.03 17.96
C LEU A 347 -17.40 13.10 19.18
N SER A 348 -18.53 12.70 19.78
CA SER A 348 -18.56 11.74 20.89
C SER A 348 -18.05 10.35 20.46
N ARG A 349 -18.51 9.87 19.30
CA ARG A 349 -18.07 8.60 18.69
C ARG A 349 -16.56 8.59 18.42
N ILE A 350 -16.05 9.67 17.82
CA ILE A 350 -14.61 9.85 17.60
C ILE A 350 -13.85 9.88 18.93
N HIS A 351 -14.39 10.54 19.95
CA HIS A 351 -13.77 10.57 21.28
C HIS A 351 -13.59 9.16 21.87
N VAL A 352 -14.62 8.30 21.78
CA VAL A 352 -14.54 6.89 22.23
C VAL A 352 -13.48 6.13 21.44
N MET A 353 -13.49 6.27 20.10
CA MET A 353 -12.52 5.59 19.25
C MET A 353 -11.07 5.98 19.57
N LEU A 354 -10.81 7.24 19.87
CA LEU A 354 -9.46 7.74 20.16
C LEU A 354 -9.01 7.48 21.59
N ASN A 355 -9.89 7.71 22.57
CA ASN A 355 -9.51 7.83 24.00
C ASN A 355 -10.07 6.71 24.88
N GLY A 356 -10.90 5.83 24.33
CA GLY A 356 -11.52 4.74 25.06
C GLY A 356 -12.92 5.07 25.57
N GLY A 357 -13.62 4.05 26.05
CA GLY A 357 -15.00 4.14 26.52
C GLY A 357 -15.83 2.94 26.08
N LYS A 358 -17.15 3.06 26.20
CA LYS A 358 -18.09 2.01 25.77
C LYS A 358 -18.32 2.10 24.26
N THR A 359 -18.01 1.02 23.54
CA THR A 359 -18.21 0.92 22.08
C THR A 359 -19.69 0.76 21.72
N ILE A 360 -20.01 0.96 20.45
CA ILE A 360 -21.35 0.66 19.90
C ILE A 360 -21.73 -0.82 20.07
N ARG A 361 -20.74 -1.72 20.18
CA ARG A 361 -20.91 -3.16 20.43
C ARG A 361 -21.11 -3.49 21.92
N GLY A 362 -21.04 -2.50 22.80
CA GLY A 362 -21.40 -2.62 24.21
C GLY A 362 -20.25 -3.01 25.16
N PHE A 363 -19.06 -3.34 24.65
CA PHE A 363 -17.86 -3.59 25.45
C PHE A 363 -17.01 -2.32 25.64
N ASN A 364 -16.03 -2.36 26.53
CA ASN A 364 -15.11 -1.24 26.75
C ASN A 364 -13.88 -1.36 25.85
N THR A 365 -13.49 -0.26 25.21
CA THR A 365 -12.22 -0.13 24.49
C THR A 365 -11.27 0.80 25.24
N LEU A 366 -9.97 0.52 25.16
CA LEU A 366 -8.90 1.40 25.66
C LEU A 366 -8.70 2.63 24.76
N GLY A 367 -9.18 2.58 23.52
CA GLY A 367 -8.99 3.64 22.53
C GLY A 367 -7.67 3.53 21.76
N LEU A 368 -7.67 4.10 20.55
CA LEU A 368 -6.57 4.00 19.60
C LEU A 368 -5.25 4.58 20.12
N LEU A 369 -5.31 5.71 20.84
CA LEU A 369 -4.10 6.34 21.39
C LEU A 369 -3.45 5.43 22.44
N SER A 370 -4.25 4.78 23.28
CA SER A 370 -3.76 3.80 24.25
C SER A 370 -3.09 2.61 23.56
N PHE A 371 -3.67 2.11 22.47
CA PHE A 371 -3.09 1.01 21.69
C PHE A 371 -1.74 1.41 21.10
N LEU A 372 -1.66 2.56 20.41
CA LEU A 372 -0.42 3.02 19.79
C LEU A 372 0.70 3.25 20.81
N TYR A 373 0.35 3.72 22.01
CA TYR A 373 1.30 3.92 23.10
C TYR A 373 1.76 2.61 23.76
N ASN A 374 0.85 1.66 24.00
CA ASN A 374 1.14 0.47 24.81
C ASN A 374 1.52 -0.78 24.00
N GLY A 375 1.21 -0.85 22.69
CA GLY A 375 1.38 -2.08 21.91
C GLY A 375 1.98 -1.92 20.51
N ALA A 376 1.97 -0.73 19.92
CA ALA A 376 2.45 -0.56 18.55
C ALA A 376 3.95 -0.28 18.43
N TYR A 377 4.56 0.32 19.46
CA TYR A 377 5.97 0.66 19.48
C TYR A 377 6.79 -0.44 20.14
N ASP A 378 7.86 -0.87 19.47
CA ASP A 378 8.86 -1.79 19.97
C ASP A 378 10.04 -0.98 20.54
N PRO A 379 10.15 -0.86 21.88
CA PRO A 379 11.20 -0.08 22.51
C PRO A 379 12.59 -0.72 22.36
N ASP A 380 12.67 -2.04 22.13
CA ASP A 380 13.95 -2.75 22.03
C ASP A 380 14.61 -2.49 20.67
N ASN A 381 13.80 -2.47 19.61
CA ASN A 381 14.25 -2.15 18.25
C ASN A 381 14.11 -0.66 17.88
N GLY A 382 13.43 0.11 18.72
CA GLY A 382 13.26 1.56 18.52
C GLY A 382 12.32 1.92 17.36
N ILE A 383 11.42 1.03 16.94
CA ILE A 383 10.56 1.16 15.75
C ILE A 383 9.09 0.87 16.08
N PHE A 384 8.18 1.32 15.23
CA PHE A 384 6.81 0.83 15.23
C PHE A 384 6.74 -0.49 14.46
N LEU A 385 6.09 -1.47 15.10
CA LEU A 385 5.82 -2.79 14.52
C LEU A 385 4.91 -2.67 13.30
N THR A 386 5.01 -3.57 12.34
CA THR A 386 4.11 -3.54 11.16
C THR A 386 2.72 -4.09 11.45
N ARG A 387 2.64 -5.18 12.21
CA ARG A 387 1.38 -5.91 12.42
C ARG A 387 1.36 -6.67 13.74
N GLY A 388 0.22 -7.27 14.02
CA GLY A 388 -0.01 -8.27 15.06
C GLY A 388 -1.45 -8.76 15.03
N THR A 389 -1.87 -9.46 16.08
CA THR A 389 -3.20 -10.06 16.16
C THR A 389 -3.91 -9.79 17.49
N ALA A 390 -5.25 -9.74 17.43
CA ALA A 390 -6.13 -9.69 18.60
C ALA A 390 -7.43 -10.46 18.32
N LEU A 391 -7.50 -11.73 18.73
CA LEU A 391 -8.60 -12.63 18.31
C LEU A 391 -9.95 -12.33 18.98
N ILE A 392 -9.92 -11.86 20.23
CA ILE A 392 -11.12 -11.59 21.04
C ILE A 392 -11.42 -10.09 20.97
N ALA A 393 -12.45 -9.72 20.20
CA ALA A 393 -12.75 -8.32 19.93
C ALA A 393 -13.01 -7.48 21.19
N SER A 394 -13.52 -8.06 22.28
CA SER A 394 -13.86 -7.35 23.53
C SER A 394 -12.75 -7.31 24.58
N SER A 395 -11.66 -8.08 24.41
CA SER A 395 -10.57 -8.13 25.39
C SER A 395 -9.71 -6.88 25.29
N THR A 396 -9.21 -6.44 26.45
CA THR A 396 -8.31 -5.27 26.59
C THR A 396 -6.85 -5.69 26.80
N ASP A 397 -6.55 -6.98 26.70
CA ASP A 397 -5.30 -7.62 27.11
C ASP A 397 -4.96 -8.86 26.26
N ASN A 398 -5.34 -8.84 24.98
CA ASN A 398 -5.08 -9.94 24.04
C ASN A 398 -4.24 -9.51 22.83
N TRP A 399 -3.46 -8.44 22.95
CA TRP A 399 -2.58 -7.99 21.89
C TRP A 399 -1.41 -8.96 21.74
N GLN A 400 -1.16 -9.37 20.49
CA GLN A 400 -0.02 -10.19 20.14
C GLN A 400 0.75 -9.52 19.02
N PRO A 401 1.81 -8.77 19.33
CA PRO A 401 2.62 -8.11 18.33
C PRO A 401 3.31 -9.15 17.42
N GLY A 402 3.44 -8.83 16.13
CA GLY A 402 4.28 -9.60 15.21
C GLY A 402 5.75 -9.30 15.49
N THR A 403 6.36 -10.04 16.41
CA THR A 403 7.73 -9.80 16.89
C THR A 403 8.76 -10.67 16.16
N SER A 404 8.69 -10.77 14.82
CA SER A 404 9.73 -11.49 14.09
C SER A 404 11.09 -10.87 14.41
N SER A 405 12.06 -11.66 14.87
CA SER A 405 13.35 -11.21 15.42
C SER A 405 14.23 -10.39 14.46
N ARG A 406 13.81 -10.25 13.20
CA ARG A 406 14.44 -9.36 12.23
C ARG A 406 13.55 -8.15 11.96
N ALA A 407 13.90 -7.03 12.57
CA ALA A 407 13.34 -5.71 12.26
C ALA A 407 13.36 -5.39 10.75
N SER A 408 14.21 -6.05 9.96
CA SER A 408 14.36 -5.86 8.51
C SER A 408 13.04 -6.06 7.72
N PHE A 409 12.08 -6.86 8.17
CA PHE A 409 10.81 -7.03 7.44
C PHE A 409 9.72 -6.02 7.82
N THR A 410 10.05 -5.05 8.69
CA THR A 410 9.12 -3.99 9.07
C THR A 410 8.87 -3.06 7.88
N ALA A 411 7.62 -2.73 7.62
CA ALA A 411 7.24 -1.76 6.59
C ALA A 411 7.78 -0.36 6.90
N VAL A 412 8.46 0.24 5.92
CA VAL A 412 8.98 1.62 5.99
C VAL A 412 7.84 2.62 6.21
N SER A 413 6.71 2.42 5.51
CA SER A 413 5.52 3.26 5.60
C SER A 413 4.99 3.38 7.03
N THR A 414 4.98 2.29 7.81
CA THR A 414 4.50 2.32 9.20
C THR A 414 5.23 3.37 10.03
N ASN A 415 6.55 3.40 9.93
CA ASN A 415 7.40 4.29 10.74
C ASN A 415 7.35 5.75 10.22
N LEU A 416 7.33 5.94 8.90
CA LEU A 416 7.15 7.27 8.30
C LEU A 416 5.78 7.87 8.61
N TRP A 417 4.73 7.05 8.60
CA TRP A 417 3.38 7.48 8.96
C TRP A 417 3.26 7.72 10.46
N ALA A 418 3.95 6.96 11.32
CA ALA A 418 3.99 7.26 12.75
C ALA A 418 4.52 8.69 13.00
N ILE A 419 5.64 9.05 12.37
CA ILE A 419 6.17 10.42 12.43
C ILE A 419 5.14 11.40 11.87
N SER A 420 4.52 11.07 10.74
CA SER A 420 3.61 11.99 10.04
C SER A 420 2.27 12.23 10.73
N VAL A 421 1.78 11.24 11.48
CA VAL A 421 0.47 11.23 12.14
C VAL A 421 0.58 11.67 13.61
N LEU A 422 1.56 11.14 14.36
CA LEU A 422 1.75 11.50 15.78
C LEU A 422 2.49 12.82 15.93
N GLY A 423 3.42 13.11 15.01
CA GLY A 423 4.38 14.21 15.12
C GLY A 423 5.54 13.89 16.05
N ALA A 424 6.67 14.54 15.81
CA ALA A 424 7.89 14.36 16.59
C ALA A 424 7.69 14.67 18.08
N GLU A 425 6.94 15.72 18.41
CA GLU A 425 6.62 16.09 19.80
C GLU A 425 5.94 14.96 20.57
N THR A 426 4.92 14.34 19.97
CA THR A 426 4.19 13.25 20.63
C THR A 426 5.08 12.04 20.81
N ILE A 427 5.81 11.64 19.77
CA ILE A 427 6.70 10.46 19.82
C ILE A 427 7.76 10.66 20.91
N ASP A 428 8.42 11.83 20.94
CA ASP A 428 9.45 12.13 21.92
C ASP A 428 8.88 12.19 23.34
N ARG A 429 7.68 12.75 23.50
CA ARG A 429 7.00 12.78 24.80
C ARG A 429 6.59 11.39 25.28
N TRP A 430 6.13 10.52 24.38
CA TRP A 430 5.64 9.18 24.71
C TRP A 430 6.78 8.21 25.02
N PHE A 431 7.82 8.22 24.19
CA PHE A 431 8.83 7.16 24.18
C PHE A 431 10.23 7.66 24.55
N GLY A 432 10.37 8.94 24.87
CA GLY A 432 11.64 9.56 25.28
C GLY A 432 12.18 10.55 24.24
N ARG A 433 12.92 11.55 24.72
CA ARG A 433 13.54 12.59 23.89
C ARG A 433 14.36 11.96 22.75
N GLU A 434 14.27 12.54 21.55
CA GLU A 434 14.94 12.10 20.32
C GLU A 434 14.48 10.76 19.74
N THR A 435 13.42 10.15 20.27
CA THR A 435 12.90 8.90 19.71
C THR A 435 12.42 9.08 18.26
N ALA A 436 11.80 10.21 17.92
CA ALA A 436 11.39 10.50 16.54
C ALA A 436 12.59 10.62 15.59
N LEU A 437 13.69 11.21 16.06
CA LEU A 437 14.95 11.30 15.30
C LEU A 437 15.58 9.92 15.08
N LYS A 438 15.67 9.10 16.13
CA LYS A 438 16.22 7.72 16.05
C LYS A 438 15.37 6.83 15.15
N LEU A 439 14.06 7.03 15.16
CA LEU A 439 13.13 6.36 14.26
C LEU A 439 13.47 6.69 12.80
N TRP A 440 13.64 7.97 12.46
CA TRP A 440 14.11 8.39 11.13
C TRP A 440 15.45 7.75 10.77
N GLN A 441 16.44 7.81 11.64
CA GLN A 441 17.78 7.26 11.38
C GLN A 441 17.72 5.76 11.10
N THR A 442 16.88 5.01 11.83
CA THR A 442 16.68 3.58 11.59
C THR A 442 16.04 3.33 10.22
N VAL A 443 14.98 4.07 9.89
CA VAL A 443 14.30 3.97 8.58
C VAL A 443 15.25 4.34 7.44
N ARG A 444 16.02 5.42 7.59
CA ARG A 444 17.01 5.88 6.62
C ARG A 444 18.08 4.82 6.36
N ASN A 445 18.69 4.29 7.41
CA ASN A 445 19.83 3.40 7.28
C ASN A 445 19.44 2.02 6.74
N ASN A 446 18.24 1.53 7.10
CA ASN A 446 17.79 0.18 6.77
C ASN A 446 16.85 0.15 5.56
N GLY A 447 15.90 1.08 5.50
CA GLY A 447 14.92 1.23 4.42
C GLY A 447 15.35 2.16 3.28
N GLY A 448 16.49 2.83 3.39
CA GLY A 448 17.04 3.71 2.36
C GLY A 448 17.36 2.99 1.05
N TYR A 449 17.25 3.71 -0.06
CA TYR A 449 17.85 3.33 -1.34
C TYR A 449 19.00 4.28 -1.58
N PHE A 450 20.23 3.76 -1.56
CA PHE A 450 21.44 4.54 -1.73
C PHE A 450 22.07 4.27 -3.09
N ASN A 451 22.47 5.33 -3.79
CA ASN A 451 23.26 5.22 -5.00
C ASN A 451 24.51 6.09 -4.86
N ASN A 452 25.70 5.52 -5.08
CA ASN A 452 26.99 6.17 -4.85
C ASN A 452 27.14 6.83 -3.46
N GLY A 453 26.52 6.24 -2.43
CA GLY A 453 26.53 6.75 -1.06
C GLY A 453 25.52 7.88 -0.76
N GLU A 454 24.80 8.36 -1.76
CA GLU A 454 23.73 9.35 -1.58
C GLU A 454 22.37 8.68 -1.37
N LEU A 455 21.57 9.24 -0.46
CA LEU A 455 20.21 8.75 -0.21
C LEU A 455 19.29 9.23 -1.34
N TRP A 456 18.94 8.31 -2.24
CA TRP A 456 18.09 8.61 -3.39
C TRP A 456 16.60 8.50 -3.06
N GLY A 457 16.23 7.51 -2.26
CA GLY A 457 14.84 7.26 -1.89
C GLY A 457 14.70 6.22 -0.80
N LEU A 458 13.50 5.68 -0.64
CA LEU A 458 13.16 4.66 0.36
C LEU A 458 12.46 3.48 -0.31
N GLY A 459 12.68 2.27 0.19
CA GLY A 459 12.03 1.03 -0.24
C GLY A 459 10.74 0.71 0.53
N TYR A 460 10.24 -0.52 0.39
CA TYR A 460 9.00 -0.97 1.04
C TYR A 460 9.23 -1.49 2.46
N SER A 461 10.37 -2.15 2.72
CA SER A 461 10.71 -2.68 4.04
C SER A 461 12.05 -2.15 4.55
N LEU A 462 12.34 -2.39 5.83
CA LEU A 462 13.65 -2.13 6.43
C LEU A 462 14.74 -3.10 5.96
N ASN A 463 14.48 -3.98 4.97
CA ASN A 463 15.48 -4.86 4.35
C ASN A 463 16.04 -4.25 3.05
N ASN A 464 15.70 -3.00 2.76
CA ASN A 464 16.04 -2.38 1.49
C ASN A 464 17.54 -2.11 1.30
N ASN A 465 18.27 -1.86 2.38
CA ASN A 465 19.70 -1.52 2.39
C ASN A 465 20.55 -2.41 3.31
N VAL A 466 19.96 -3.50 3.83
CA VAL A 466 20.62 -4.38 4.81
C VAL A 466 20.40 -5.84 4.44
N GLY A 467 21.16 -6.72 5.10
CA GLY A 467 21.14 -8.16 4.81
C GLY A 467 22.09 -8.56 3.68
N SER A 468 22.19 -9.86 3.44
CA SER A 468 23.03 -10.42 2.37
C SER A 468 22.49 -10.13 0.96
N GLN A 469 21.19 -9.82 0.87
CA GLN A 469 20.46 -9.55 -0.36
C GLN A 469 19.49 -8.39 -0.09
N PRO A 470 19.98 -7.14 -0.11
CA PRO A 470 19.14 -5.97 0.08
C PRO A 470 18.13 -5.83 -1.06
N GLU A 471 16.88 -5.48 -0.75
CA GLU A 471 15.81 -5.36 -1.77
C GLU A 471 16.20 -4.36 -2.87
N SER A 472 16.96 -3.31 -2.52
CA SER A 472 17.52 -2.34 -3.44
C SER A 472 16.47 -1.75 -4.40
N ILE A 473 15.35 -1.31 -3.82
CA ILE A 473 14.23 -0.70 -4.53
C ILE A 473 13.95 0.71 -4.01
N MET A 474 13.61 1.61 -4.93
CA MET A 474 13.10 2.94 -4.62
C MET A 474 11.60 2.98 -4.91
N ALA A 475 10.80 3.23 -3.89
CA ALA A 475 9.34 3.31 -3.96
C ALA A 475 8.88 4.78 -3.82
N ALA A 476 8.04 5.24 -4.75
CA ALA A 476 7.68 6.65 -4.84
C ALA A 476 6.87 7.13 -3.64
N ALA A 477 5.89 6.35 -3.17
CA ALA A 477 5.04 6.75 -2.04
C ALA A 477 5.84 6.81 -0.73
N GLN A 478 6.75 5.86 -0.50
CA GLN A 478 7.62 5.82 0.68
C GLN A 478 8.64 6.96 0.64
N THR A 479 9.22 7.23 -0.52
CA THR A 479 10.11 8.39 -0.72
C THR A 479 9.37 9.71 -0.48
N GLY A 480 8.14 9.84 -1.00
CA GLY A 480 7.28 10.98 -0.74
C GLY A 480 6.94 11.16 0.74
N ALA A 481 6.56 10.09 1.42
CA ALA A 481 6.27 10.11 2.85
C ALA A 481 7.51 10.45 3.70
N ALA A 482 8.71 10.04 3.26
CA ALA A 482 9.96 10.36 3.94
C ALA A 482 10.28 11.85 3.87
N ILE A 483 10.10 12.48 2.70
CA ILE A 483 10.25 13.94 2.55
C ILE A 483 9.27 14.67 3.47
N ASN A 484 8.02 14.21 3.57
CA ASN A 484 7.02 14.77 4.50
C ASN A 484 7.45 14.61 5.97
N ALA A 485 7.87 13.41 6.37
CA ALA A 485 8.33 13.15 7.74
C ALA A 485 9.56 14.00 8.11
N LEU A 486 10.52 14.15 7.19
CA LEU A 486 11.69 15.02 7.36
C LEU A 486 11.29 16.48 7.51
N ASN A 487 10.36 16.98 6.68
CA ASN A 487 9.83 18.34 6.82
C ASN A 487 9.28 18.59 8.23
N MET A 488 8.58 17.62 8.82
CA MET A 488 8.05 17.73 10.18
C MET A 488 9.14 17.65 11.26
N LEU A 489 10.11 16.76 11.12
CA LEU A 489 11.22 16.64 12.06
C LEU A 489 12.06 17.92 12.08
N ILE A 490 12.36 18.46 10.89
CA ILE A 490 13.08 19.73 10.75
C ILE A 490 12.27 20.86 11.38
N ASP A 491 10.97 20.97 11.09
CA ASP A 491 10.11 22.02 11.67
C ASP A 491 10.09 21.96 13.20
N PHE A 492 9.98 20.76 13.78
CA PHE A 492 9.93 20.56 15.22
C PHE A 492 11.27 20.83 15.93
N TYR A 493 12.38 20.28 15.41
CA TYR A 493 13.68 20.41 16.07
C TYR A 493 14.40 21.71 15.76
N ARG A 494 13.92 22.52 14.81
CA ARG A 494 14.50 23.82 14.48
C ARG A 494 14.46 24.75 15.69
N GLY A 495 15.63 25.22 16.11
CA GLY A 495 15.78 26.08 17.29
C GLY A 495 15.86 25.32 18.62
N SER A 496 15.90 23.98 18.58
CA SER A 496 16.27 23.14 19.73
C SER A 496 17.80 22.94 19.79
N GLU A 497 18.28 22.18 20.79
CA GLU A 497 19.69 21.78 20.91
C GLU A 497 20.08 20.65 19.93
N ILE A 498 19.11 20.06 19.24
CA ILE A 498 19.33 18.94 18.30
C ILE A 498 19.73 19.51 16.94
N ASP A 499 20.87 19.04 16.42
CA ASP A 499 21.35 19.40 15.09
C ASP A 499 20.46 18.76 14.01
N VAL A 500 19.89 19.60 13.16
CA VAL A 500 19.01 19.18 12.05
C VAL A 500 19.73 19.12 10.71
N THR A 501 21.05 19.38 10.65
CA THR A 501 21.84 19.44 9.41
C THR A 501 21.74 18.13 8.61
N ASP A 502 21.79 16.98 9.29
CA ASP A 502 21.64 15.67 8.65
C ASP A 502 20.23 15.49 8.06
N LEU A 503 19.19 15.95 8.77
CA LEU A 503 17.80 15.90 8.28
C LEU A 503 17.61 16.79 7.05
N GLU A 504 18.19 17.99 7.07
CA GLU A 504 18.13 18.93 5.94
C GLU A 504 18.90 18.38 4.72
N THR A 505 20.04 17.73 4.95
CA THR A 505 20.83 17.05 3.92
C THR A 505 20.08 15.87 3.31
N ASP A 506 19.51 15.00 4.15
CA ASP A 506 18.70 13.88 3.69
C ASP A 506 17.50 14.37 2.88
N ARG A 507 16.79 15.40 3.36
CA ARG A 507 15.63 15.97 2.65
C ARG A 507 16.04 16.53 1.29
N ALA A 508 17.15 17.26 1.22
CA ALA A 508 17.66 17.82 -0.02
C ALA A 508 18.05 16.70 -1.01
N SER A 509 18.74 15.67 -0.52
CA SER A 509 19.13 14.49 -1.30
C SER A 509 17.91 13.76 -1.87
N LEU A 510 16.90 13.51 -1.04
CA LEU A 510 15.65 12.87 -1.48
C LEU A 510 14.91 13.72 -2.51
N LYS A 511 14.75 15.04 -2.28
CA LYS A 511 14.06 15.93 -3.23
C LYS A 511 14.76 15.98 -4.59
N LEU A 512 16.10 16.04 -4.59
CA LEU A 512 16.90 16.05 -5.81
C LEU A 512 16.77 14.72 -6.57
N ASN A 513 16.97 13.61 -5.87
CA ASN A 513 17.09 12.29 -6.47
C ASN A 513 15.74 11.61 -6.74
N PHE A 514 14.62 12.10 -6.18
CA PHE A 514 13.28 11.63 -6.56
C PHE A 514 13.08 11.71 -8.07
N SER A 515 13.59 12.77 -8.71
CA SER A 515 13.46 12.99 -10.16
C SER A 515 13.99 11.82 -11.02
N HIS A 516 14.86 10.96 -10.50
CA HIS A 516 15.28 9.73 -11.18
C HIS A 516 14.13 8.74 -11.44
N LEU A 517 13.05 8.78 -10.66
CA LEU A 517 11.81 8.03 -10.94
C LEU A 517 10.91 8.71 -11.97
N ARG A 518 11.24 9.90 -12.49
CA ARG A 518 10.44 10.57 -13.51
C ARG A 518 10.60 9.86 -14.85
N ASN A 519 9.50 9.65 -15.57
CA ASN A 519 9.45 8.79 -16.76
C ASN A 519 10.45 9.16 -17.87
N ASP A 520 10.82 10.43 -18.01
CA ASP A 520 11.80 10.93 -18.99
C ASP A 520 13.26 10.78 -18.54
N LEU A 521 13.50 10.60 -17.23
CA LEU A 521 14.83 10.47 -16.63
C LEU A 521 15.16 9.03 -16.24
N TYR A 522 14.14 8.20 -16.00
CA TYR A 522 14.27 6.86 -15.45
C TYR A 522 15.25 5.96 -16.21
N LEU A 523 15.13 5.86 -17.54
CA LEU A 523 16.00 5.00 -18.35
C LEU A 523 17.48 5.41 -18.34
N ASN A 524 17.78 6.65 -17.96
CA ASN A 524 19.16 7.14 -17.83
C ASN A 524 19.67 7.08 -16.38
N SER A 525 18.81 6.73 -15.42
CA SER A 525 19.12 6.72 -13.99
C SER A 525 19.81 5.43 -13.53
N ASN A 526 19.85 4.40 -14.38
CA ASN A 526 20.58 3.14 -14.18
C ASN A 526 20.25 2.43 -12.85
N PHE A 527 18.97 2.34 -12.50
CA PHE A 527 18.55 1.53 -11.34
C PHE A 527 18.97 0.07 -11.50
N VAL A 528 19.32 -0.57 -10.38
CA VAL A 528 19.57 -2.01 -10.32
C VAL A 528 18.27 -2.74 -10.67
N ASP A 529 18.35 -3.73 -11.55
CA ASP A 529 17.21 -4.49 -12.11
C ASP A 529 16.10 -3.60 -12.70
N ALA A 530 16.48 -2.44 -13.26
CA ALA A 530 15.55 -1.58 -13.97
C ALA A 530 14.86 -2.33 -15.11
N THR A 531 13.58 -2.03 -15.33
CA THR A 531 12.86 -2.46 -16.54
C THR A 531 13.65 -2.12 -17.81
N PRO A 532 13.94 -3.10 -18.68
CA PRO A 532 14.63 -2.88 -19.94
C PRO A 532 13.90 -1.86 -20.84
N ARG A 533 14.67 -1.14 -21.67
CA ARG A 533 14.17 -0.03 -22.50
C ARG A 533 13.05 -0.48 -23.44
N GLU A 534 13.17 -1.66 -24.00
CA GLU A 534 12.22 -2.28 -24.94
C GLU A 534 10.86 -2.61 -24.31
N PHE A 535 10.77 -2.69 -22.97
CA PHE A 535 9.53 -2.95 -22.23
C PHE A 535 9.04 -1.71 -21.48
N PHE A 536 9.77 -0.58 -21.56
CA PHE A 536 9.43 0.63 -20.82
C PHE A 536 8.27 1.38 -21.45
N ILE A 537 7.19 1.60 -20.68
CA ILE A 537 6.01 2.33 -21.12
C ILE A 537 6.28 3.83 -21.09
N ILE A 538 6.42 4.43 -22.27
CA ILE A 538 6.69 5.86 -22.42
C ILE A 538 5.41 6.67 -22.21
N VAL A 539 5.44 7.64 -21.31
CA VAL A 539 4.37 8.65 -21.16
C VAL A 539 4.47 9.65 -22.33
N PRO A 540 3.42 9.81 -23.15
CA PRO A 540 3.40 10.79 -24.23
C PRO A 540 3.60 12.21 -23.70
N PRO A 541 4.44 13.06 -24.35
CA PRO A 541 4.66 14.44 -23.91
C PRO A 541 3.38 15.28 -23.80
N SER A 542 2.35 14.96 -24.58
CA SER A 542 1.04 15.63 -24.53
C SER A 542 0.29 15.41 -23.21
N MET A 543 0.62 14.36 -22.46
CA MET A 543 0.08 14.10 -21.13
C MET A 543 0.85 14.84 -20.03
N GLY A 544 2.03 15.37 -20.32
CA GLY A 544 2.94 15.90 -19.32
C GLY A 544 3.98 14.87 -18.87
N GLN A 545 4.35 14.90 -17.60
CA GLN A 545 5.35 13.98 -17.01
C GLN A 545 4.76 13.29 -15.78
N ALA A 546 5.31 12.14 -15.44
CA ALA A 546 4.91 11.35 -14.30
C ALA A 546 6.08 10.63 -13.64
N TYR A 547 5.93 10.43 -12.34
CA TYR A 547 6.79 9.58 -11.54
C TYR A 547 6.27 8.14 -11.62
N LEU A 548 7.20 7.20 -11.76
CA LEU A 548 6.91 5.77 -11.71
C LEU A 548 6.55 5.36 -10.27
N TYR A 549 5.78 4.29 -10.13
CA TYR A 549 5.39 3.75 -8.83
C TYR A 549 6.60 3.23 -8.04
N ALA A 550 7.54 2.56 -8.72
CA ALA A 550 8.79 2.09 -8.16
C ALA A 550 9.90 1.99 -9.21
N SER A 551 11.15 1.81 -8.76
CA SER A 551 12.34 1.69 -9.62
C SER A 551 12.50 0.35 -10.30
N LYS A 552 11.88 -0.73 -9.79
CA LYS A 552 11.91 -2.05 -10.38
C LYS A 552 10.64 -2.84 -10.03
N ARG A 553 10.44 -3.96 -10.70
CA ARG A 553 9.41 -4.92 -10.30
C ARG A 553 9.80 -5.54 -8.96
N PHE A 554 8.86 -5.59 -8.02
CA PHE A 554 9.12 -6.16 -6.70
C PHE A 554 7.83 -6.65 -6.03
N PRO A 555 7.80 -7.87 -5.47
CA PRO A 555 6.63 -8.36 -4.77
C PRO A 555 6.43 -7.58 -3.46
N ILE A 556 5.23 -7.06 -3.26
CA ILE A 556 4.84 -6.44 -1.98
C ILE A 556 3.75 -7.28 -1.31
N PRO A 557 3.56 -7.15 0.02
CA PRO A 557 2.46 -7.84 0.71
C PRO A 557 1.10 -7.59 0.05
N PHE A 558 0.14 -8.49 0.30
CA PHE A 558 -1.20 -8.50 -0.30
C PHE A 558 -1.26 -8.92 -1.77
N ASP A 559 -0.32 -9.74 -2.21
CA ASP A 559 -0.32 -10.37 -3.54
C ASP A 559 -0.34 -9.34 -4.68
N TRP A 560 0.40 -8.24 -4.49
CA TRP A 560 0.56 -7.17 -5.47
C TRP A 560 2.04 -7.01 -5.81
N ASN A 561 2.34 -6.57 -7.02
CA ASN A 561 3.70 -6.25 -7.43
C ASN A 561 3.85 -4.74 -7.58
N ALA A 562 4.91 -4.19 -6.98
CA ALA A 562 5.43 -2.91 -7.40
C ALA A 562 5.86 -3.02 -8.87
N ASN A 563 5.54 -2.00 -9.66
CA ASN A 563 5.81 -1.97 -11.10
C ASN A 563 6.42 -0.64 -11.50
N THR A 564 7.19 -0.64 -12.59
CA THR A 564 7.86 0.56 -13.13
C THR A 564 6.92 1.33 -14.06
N ILE A 565 5.73 1.63 -13.57
CA ILE A 565 4.65 2.25 -14.36
C ILE A 565 4.31 3.61 -13.74
N ALA A 566 4.04 4.60 -14.59
CA ALA A 566 3.63 5.94 -14.19
C ALA A 566 2.36 5.90 -13.31
N SER A 567 2.40 6.57 -12.15
CA SER A 567 1.37 6.46 -11.11
C SER A 567 0.83 7.82 -10.67
N ILE A 568 -0.50 7.92 -10.51
CA ILE A 568 -1.12 9.13 -9.97
C ILE A 568 -0.72 9.39 -8.52
N ASN A 569 -0.46 8.33 -7.75
CA ASN A 569 -0.09 8.43 -6.34
C ASN A 569 1.33 8.98 -6.19
N ALA A 570 2.27 8.51 -7.02
CA ALA A 570 3.63 9.05 -7.06
C ALA A 570 3.63 10.55 -7.35
N ASN A 571 2.89 10.98 -8.38
CA ASN A 571 2.71 12.40 -8.69
C ASN A 571 2.05 13.17 -7.55
N ALA A 572 1.02 12.61 -6.92
CA ALA A 572 0.31 13.25 -5.83
C ALA A 572 1.22 13.54 -4.63
N TRP A 573 2.11 12.61 -4.27
CA TRP A 573 3.10 12.84 -3.22
C TRP A 573 4.08 13.96 -3.56
N VAL A 574 4.56 14.03 -4.80
CA VAL A 574 5.44 15.14 -5.24
C VAL A 574 4.70 16.47 -5.15
N VAL A 575 3.44 16.54 -5.58
CA VAL A 575 2.61 17.75 -5.49
C VAL A 575 2.38 18.15 -4.03
N MET A 576 2.02 17.21 -3.15
CA MET A 576 1.83 17.49 -1.71
C MET A 576 3.11 18.01 -1.06
N ASN A 577 4.26 17.38 -1.33
CA ASN A 577 5.55 17.79 -0.80
C ASN A 577 6.05 19.14 -1.34
N ASN A 578 5.72 19.49 -2.59
CA ASN A 578 6.05 20.80 -3.14
C ASN A 578 5.34 21.94 -2.41
N PHE A 579 4.17 21.67 -1.83
CA PHE A 579 3.39 22.64 -1.06
C PHE A 579 3.51 22.44 0.46
N ASP A 580 4.50 21.66 0.91
CA ASP A 580 4.72 21.29 2.32
C ASP A 580 3.43 20.83 3.03
N PHE A 581 2.59 20.08 2.31
CA PHE A 581 1.29 19.65 2.76
C PHE A 581 1.35 18.24 3.35
N ASN A 582 1.18 18.13 4.67
CA ASN A 582 1.08 16.84 5.33
C ASN A 582 -0.37 16.32 5.30
N PRO A 583 -0.69 15.29 4.48
CA PRO A 583 -2.06 14.82 4.34
C PRO A 583 -2.66 14.24 5.63
N PHE A 584 -1.83 13.82 6.57
CA PHE A 584 -2.26 13.20 7.83
C PHE A 584 -2.72 14.18 8.90
N GLN A 585 -2.37 15.46 8.78
CA GLN A 585 -2.72 16.49 9.75
C GLN A 585 -3.83 17.38 9.21
N TYR A 586 -4.74 17.81 10.10
CA TYR A 586 -5.81 18.73 9.71
C TYR A 586 -5.25 19.97 9.02
N ALA A 587 -5.80 20.32 7.85
CA ALA A 587 -5.38 21.44 7.02
C ALA A 587 -3.95 21.35 6.45
N GLY A 588 -3.29 20.19 6.52
CA GLY A 588 -1.98 19.99 5.91
C GLY A 588 -0.78 20.43 6.73
N LYS A 589 -0.97 20.79 8.02
CA LYS A 589 0.10 21.35 8.85
C LYS A 589 1.24 20.35 9.11
N LEU A 590 2.46 20.85 9.25
CA LEU A 590 3.63 20.03 9.64
C LEU A 590 3.63 19.69 11.14
N ALA A 591 3.14 20.61 11.98
CA ALA A 591 3.04 20.34 13.42
C ALA A 591 2.03 19.21 13.69
N GLY A 592 2.45 18.23 14.50
CA GLY A 592 1.58 17.16 14.97
C GLY A 592 0.45 17.66 15.87
N GLU A 593 -0.51 16.79 16.14
CA GLU A 593 -1.49 17.04 17.20
C GLU A 593 -0.87 16.81 18.58
N ASN A 594 -1.30 17.62 19.56
CA ASN A 594 -0.81 17.49 20.93
C ASN A 594 -1.59 16.40 21.69
N TYR A 595 -1.16 15.13 21.55
CA TYR A 595 -1.77 14.02 22.27
C TYR A 595 -1.23 13.87 23.70
N THR A 596 -2.13 13.81 24.68
CA THR A 596 -1.77 13.47 26.06
C THR A 596 -1.13 12.08 26.12
N VAL A 597 -0.15 11.89 27.00
CA VAL A 597 0.46 10.57 27.25
C VAL A 597 -0.61 9.63 27.81
N PRO A 598 -0.94 8.53 27.11
CA PRO A 598 -1.89 7.55 27.62
C PRO A 598 -1.37 6.87 28.89
N GLN A 599 -2.27 6.30 29.68
CA GLN A 599 -1.86 5.50 30.83
C GLN A 599 -1.12 4.24 30.34
N LYS A 600 0.05 3.96 30.92
CA LYS A 600 0.77 2.71 30.67
C LYS A 600 -0.06 1.52 31.16
N ARG A 601 -0.32 0.56 30.28
CA ARG A 601 -1.10 -0.66 30.54
C ARG A 601 -0.45 -1.83 29.82
N ASP A 602 -0.41 -2.97 30.49
CA ASP A 602 -0.05 -4.22 29.84
C ASP A 602 -1.26 -4.75 29.08
N ILE A 603 -1.15 -4.79 27.76
CA ILE A 603 -2.22 -5.24 26.86
C ILE A 603 -1.88 -6.56 26.17
N LEU A 604 -0.75 -7.17 26.52
CA LEU A 604 -0.25 -8.38 25.88
C LEU A 604 -1.04 -9.62 26.31
N ASP A 605 -1.30 -10.51 25.36
CA ASP A 605 -1.87 -11.83 25.67
C ASP A 605 -0.84 -12.69 26.44
N LYS A 606 -1.17 -13.01 27.69
CA LYS A 606 -0.34 -13.88 28.56
C LYS A 606 -0.80 -15.33 28.60
N THR A 607 -1.88 -15.66 27.91
CA THR A 607 -2.60 -16.94 28.04
C THR A 607 -2.33 -17.92 26.91
N ILE A 608 -1.12 -17.89 26.33
CA ILE A 608 -0.78 -18.63 25.11
C ILE A 608 -0.74 -20.14 25.38
N GLU A 609 -1.87 -20.82 25.27
CA GLU A 609 -1.94 -22.22 24.85
C GLU A 609 -1.86 -22.25 23.32
N THR A 610 -0.73 -22.67 22.78
CA THR A 610 -0.61 -22.95 21.36
C THR A 610 -1.10 -24.36 21.08
N PRO A 611 -1.94 -24.56 20.05
CA PRO A 611 -2.28 -25.89 19.60
C PRO A 611 -1.00 -26.69 19.39
N SER A 612 -0.89 -27.88 19.99
CA SER A 612 0.35 -28.66 19.97
C SER A 612 0.91 -28.77 18.55
N GLY A 613 2.16 -28.41 18.34
CA GLY A 613 2.83 -28.49 17.04
C GLY A 613 2.67 -27.27 16.13
N ALA A 614 1.83 -26.30 16.47
CA ALA A 614 1.68 -25.05 15.72
C ALA A 614 2.68 -23.97 16.18
N LEU A 615 3.16 -23.14 15.26
CA LEU A 615 4.06 -22.03 15.59
C LEU A 615 3.38 -21.08 16.60
N PRO A 616 4.04 -20.77 17.74
CA PRO A 616 3.41 -20.01 18.81
C PRO A 616 3.30 -18.52 18.51
N ILE A 617 4.17 -18.04 17.62
CA ILE A 617 4.26 -16.68 17.14
C ILE A 617 4.49 -16.70 15.62
N GLU A 618 4.40 -15.53 15.00
CA GLU A 618 4.93 -15.34 13.65
C GLU A 618 6.46 -15.39 13.67
N VAL A 619 7.06 -16.04 12.68
CA VAL A 619 8.52 -16.17 12.57
C VAL A 619 9.00 -15.85 11.16
N THR A 620 10.18 -15.22 11.06
CA THR A 620 10.88 -15.08 9.78
C THR A 620 11.81 -16.26 9.60
N ILE A 621 11.69 -16.95 8.48
CA ILE A 621 12.49 -18.14 8.17
C ILE A 621 13.35 -17.90 6.93
N ASN A 622 14.61 -18.37 7.01
CA ASN A 622 15.45 -18.54 5.84
C ASN A 622 15.19 -19.91 5.25
N PHE A 623 14.92 -19.99 3.95
CA PHE A 623 14.75 -21.25 3.26
C PHE A 623 15.62 -21.30 2.01
N SER A 624 16.24 -22.46 1.77
CA SER A 624 17.12 -22.66 0.62
C SER A 624 16.86 -23.97 -0.08
N ALA A 625 17.21 -23.98 -1.36
CA ALA A 625 17.27 -25.14 -2.21
C ALA A 625 18.45 -26.06 -1.87
N GLY A 626 19.29 -25.73 -0.87
CA GLY A 626 20.43 -26.54 -0.44
C GLY A 626 21.22 -27.15 -1.61
N GLU A 627 21.28 -28.49 -1.61
CA GLU A 627 21.96 -29.32 -2.62
C GLU A 627 21.04 -29.79 -3.75
N LEU A 628 19.79 -29.30 -3.83
CA LEU A 628 18.95 -29.54 -5.00
C LEU A 628 19.72 -29.11 -6.25
N GLY A 629 19.58 -29.84 -7.36
CA GLY A 629 20.26 -29.51 -8.61
C GLY A 629 19.82 -28.15 -9.19
N SER A 630 19.90 -27.97 -10.50
CA SER A 630 19.32 -26.77 -11.11
C SER A 630 17.83 -26.69 -10.76
N ILE A 631 17.41 -25.52 -10.26
CA ILE A 631 16.01 -25.18 -10.00
C ILE A 631 15.67 -23.92 -10.80
N LYS A 632 14.44 -23.82 -11.32
CA LYS A 632 13.93 -22.54 -11.84
C LYS A 632 13.38 -21.66 -10.73
N ARG A 633 12.61 -22.25 -9.80
CA ARG A 633 12.11 -21.56 -8.61
C ARG A 633 12.13 -22.41 -7.35
N LEU A 634 12.16 -21.71 -6.22
CA LEU A 634 11.97 -22.25 -4.89
C LEU A 634 10.74 -21.61 -4.26
N ALA A 635 9.87 -22.43 -3.67
CA ALA A 635 8.69 -21.96 -2.96
C ALA A 635 8.69 -22.51 -1.53
N LEU A 636 8.26 -21.68 -0.58
CA LEU A 636 7.94 -22.10 0.77
C LEU A 636 6.45 -21.93 1.01
N ARG A 637 5.82 -22.99 1.52
CA ARG A 637 4.38 -23.09 1.74
C ARG A 637 4.11 -23.48 3.19
N TYR A 638 2.93 -23.14 3.68
CA TYR A 638 2.48 -23.50 5.03
C TYR A 638 1.00 -23.85 5.05
N ASN A 639 0.55 -24.48 6.12
CA ASN A 639 -0.87 -24.59 6.41
C ASN A 639 -1.16 -24.34 7.88
N LEU A 640 -2.40 -23.96 8.18
CA LEU A 640 -2.87 -23.64 9.53
C LEU A 640 -3.64 -24.80 10.17
N ASP A 641 -4.07 -25.78 9.37
CA ASP A 641 -4.90 -26.90 9.82
C ASP A 641 -4.10 -28.19 10.08
N GLY A 642 -2.84 -28.27 9.62
CA GLY A 642 -1.98 -29.44 9.73
C GLY A 642 -2.29 -30.52 8.68
N SER A 643 -3.14 -30.19 7.70
CA SER A 643 -3.49 -31.08 6.60
C SER A 643 -2.33 -31.26 5.61
N GLN A 644 -2.50 -32.11 4.60
CA GLN A 644 -1.54 -32.27 3.50
C GLN A 644 -2.04 -31.62 2.20
N THR A 645 -3.17 -30.89 2.25
CA THR A 645 -3.88 -30.41 1.07
C THR A 645 -4.02 -28.89 1.04
N ASN A 646 -4.20 -28.23 2.20
CA ASN A 646 -4.56 -26.81 2.25
C ASN A 646 -3.32 -25.90 2.39
N TRP A 647 -2.42 -25.98 1.41
CA TRP A 647 -1.14 -25.27 1.43
C TRP A 647 -1.25 -23.84 0.88
N ILE A 648 -0.93 -22.86 1.72
CA ILE A 648 -0.80 -21.44 1.40
C ILE A 648 0.66 -21.15 1.05
N THR A 649 0.91 -20.45 -0.05
CA THR A 649 2.28 -20.08 -0.44
C THR A 649 2.73 -18.85 0.35
N ALA A 650 3.80 -19.01 1.15
CA ALA A 650 4.39 -17.91 1.91
C ALA A 650 5.40 -17.10 1.08
N ALA A 651 6.16 -17.75 0.19
CA ALA A 651 7.04 -17.07 -0.74
C ALA A 651 7.38 -17.96 -1.94
N ILE A 652 7.68 -17.32 -3.07
CA ILE A 652 8.29 -17.92 -4.26
C ILE A 652 9.47 -17.03 -4.65
N THR A 653 10.60 -17.64 -4.97
CA THR A 653 11.79 -16.94 -5.44
C THR A 653 12.39 -17.67 -6.65
N ASP A 654 12.95 -16.92 -7.59
CA ASP A 654 13.79 -17.46 -8.67
C ASP A 654 15.23 -17.73 -8.16
N GLU A 655 15.55 -17.27 -6.95
CA GLU A 655 16.82 -17.54 -6.31
C GLU A 655 16.85 -18.90 -5.59
N ARG A 656 18.07 -19.37 -5.28
CA ARG A 656 18.27 -20.62 -4.54
C ARG A 656 18.01 -20.50 -3.05
N GLN A 657 17.81 -19.31 -2.54
CA GLN A 657 17.49 -19.05 -1.14
C GLN A 657 16.62 -17.80 -1.05
N SER A 658 15.80 -17.71 -0.01
CA SER A 658 15.04 -16.50 0.29
C SER A 658 14.59 -16.50 1.74
N PHE A 659 14.00 -15.39 2.15
CA PHE A 659 13.39 -15.22 3.46
C PHE A 659 11.90 -15.01 3.31
N THR A 660 11.13 -15.55 4.23
CA THR A 660 9.69 -15.27 4.32
C THR A 660 9.19 -15.33 5.74
N GLN A 661 8.00 -14.80 5.98
CA GLN A 661 7.32 -14.85 7.27
C GLN A 661 6.27 -15.96 7.27
N LEU A 662 6.29 -16.76 8.32
CA LEU A 662 5.28 -17.78 8.61
C LEU A 662 4.39 -17.30 9.75
N PRO A 663 3.07 -17.24 9.56
CA PRO A 663 2.18 -16.71 10.59
C PRO A 663 2.06 -17.66 11.79
N ARG A 664 1.68 -17.10 12.93
CA ARG A 664 1.26 -17.87 14.10
C ARG A 664 0.19 -18.89 13.72
N GLY A 665 0.24 -20.06 14.33
CA GLY A 665 -0.72 -21.14 14.05
C GLY A 665 -0.34 -21.98 12.84
N THR A 666 0.75 -21.66 12.13
CA THR A 666 1.33 -22.55 11.12
C THR A 666 1.61 -23.92 11.73
N LYS A 667 1.00 -24.97 11.20
CA LYS A 667 1.11 -26.35 11.70
C LYS A 667 2.04 -27.22 10.89
N ALA A 668 2.16 -26.96 9.58
CA ALA A 668 3.12 -27.63 8.72
C ALA A 668 3.73 -26.65 7.72
N ILE A 669 4.96 -26.96 7.29
CA ILE A 669 5.74 -26.19 6.31
C ILE A 669 6.15 -27.14 5.19
N ALA A 670 6.16 -26.67 3.95
CA ALA A 670 6.67 -27.40 2.81
C ALA A 670 7.62 -26.51 2.00
N ILE A 671 8.72 -27.10 1.51
CA ILE A 671 9.53 -26.52 0.45
C ILE A 671 9.20 -27.26 -0.85
N SER A 672 8.91 -26.48 -1.88
CA SER A 672 8.65 -26.98 -3.22
C SER A 672 9.64 -26.35 -4.20
N MET A 673 9.97 -27.07 -5.27
CA MET A 673 10.79 -26.54 -6.37
C MET A 673 10.02 -26.59 -7.68
N VAL A 674 10.33 -25.66 -8.57
CA VAL A 674 9.82 -25.63 -9.95
C VAL A 674 10.97 -25.87 -10.89
N ASN A 675 10.86 -26.90 -11.71
CA ASN A 675 11.70 -27.07 -12.90
C ASN A 675 10.82 -27.01 -14.14
N ASP A 676 9.98 -28.02 -14.35
CA ASP A 676 8.93 -28.00 -15.39
C ASP A 676 7.54 -28.25 -14.79
N ASP A 677 7.48 -28.99 -13.67
CA ASP A 677 6.32 -29.11 -12.78
C ASP A 677 6.74 -28.80 -11.33
N PHE A 678 5.78 -28.48 -10.48
CA PHE A 678 6.00 -28.32 -9.05
C PHE A 678 6.19 -29.67 -8.36
N ALA A 679 7.32 -29.83 -7.67
CA ALA A 679 7.56 -30.97 -6.80
C ALA A 679 7.72 -30.49 -5.36
N ASN A 680 6.91 -30.99 -4.45
CA ASN A 680 7.17 -30.87 -3.01
C ASN A 680 8.46 -31.63 -2.72
N VAL A 681 9.49 -30.90 -2.33
CA VAL A 681 10.80 -31.47 -2.04
C VAL A 681 10.80 -31.99 -0.62
N CYS A 682 10.43 -31.17 0.35
CA CYS A 682 10.45 -31.60 1.74
C CYS A 682 9.35 -30.93 2.57
N GLN A 683 9.01 -31.55 3.70
CA GLN A 683 7.97 -31.07 4.60
C GLN A 683 8.40 -31.16 6.07
N ILE A 684 7.95 -30.19 6.86
CA ILE A 684 8.18 -30.13 8.31
C ILE A 684 6.82 -30.11 8.99
N ASN A 685 6.50 -31.22 9.66
CA ASN A 685 5.31 -31.36 10.49
C ASN A 685 5.71 -32.12 11.78
N PRO A 686 5.51 -31.54 12.98
CA PRO A 686 4.93 -30.22 13.23
C PRO A 686 5.88 -29.07 12.87
N ALA A 687 5.33 -27.91 12.47
CA ALA A 687 6.09 -26.72 12.11
C ALA A 687 7.03 -26.26 13.22
N THR A 688 6.64 -26.44 14.49
CA THR A 688 7.48 -26.13 15.68
C THR A 688 8.86 -26.78 15.70
N ARG A 689 9.13 -27.80 14.85
CA ARG A 689 10.48 -28.35 14.69
C ARG A 689 11.52 -27.32 14.23
N ILE A 690 11.10 -26.23 13.58
CA ILE A 690 12.02 -25.13 13.21
C ILE A 690 12.45 -24.29 14.42
N CYS A 691 11.72 -24.33 15.53
CA CYS A 691 12.02 -23.52 16.70
C CYS A 691 13.25 -24.08 17.42
N THR A 692 14.16 -23.21 17.86
CA THR A 692 15.29 -23.61 18.72
C THR A 692 14.96 -23.52 20.21
N ASP A 693 13.86 -22.84 20.55
CA ASP A 693 13.33 -22.63 21.90
C ASP A 693 11.80 -22.80 21.93
N GLU A 694 11.22 -23.03 23.11
CA GLU A 694 9.76 -23.24 23.27
C GLU A 694 8.92 -22.02 22.87
N SER A 695 9.48 -20.81 23.03
CA SER A 695 8.82 -19.56 22.61
C SER A 695 8.93 -19.30 21.10
N CYS A 696 9.71 -20.10 20.38
CA CYS A 696 10.04 -19.94 18.96
C CYS A 696 10.57 -18.55 18.58
N LEU A 697 11.22 -17.85 19.52
CA LEU A 697 11.83 -16.54 19.26
C LEU A 697 13.01 -16.65 18.29
N ASN A 698 13.67 -17.81 18.29
CA ASN A 698 14.74 -18.16 17.39
C ASN A 698 14.36 -19.38 16.56
N VAL A 699 14.45 -19.25 15.24
CA VAL A 699 14.13 -20.32 14.29
C VAL A 699 15.33 -20.71 13.44
N ARG A 700 15.37 -22.00 13.12
CA ARG A 700 16.33 -22.67 12.24
C ARG A 700 16.09 -22.29 10.79
N SER A 701 17.17 -22.24 10.01
CA SER A 701 17.06 -22.21 8.54
C SER A 701 16.59 -23.56 8.01
N ILE A 702 15.85 -23.57 6.89
CA ILE A 702 15.47 -24.81 6.21
C ILE A 702 16.29 -24.94 4.94
N ASN A 703 17.04 -26.03 4.80
CA ASN A 703 17.76 -26.36 3.58
C ASN A 703 17.19 -27.65 2.99
N ALA A 704 16.67 -27.59 1.78
CA ALA A 704 16.17 -28.77 1.10
C ALA A 704 17.31 -29.58 0.46
N HIS A 705 17.24 -30.91 0.51
CA HIS A 705 18.19 -31.81 -0.15
C HIS A 705 17.49 -33.09 -0.64
N TRP A 706 18.20 -33.86 -1.48
CA TRP A 706 17.80 -35.22 -1.84
C TRP A 706 18.45 -36.22 -0.91
N SER A 707 17.65 -36.94 -0.13
CA SER A 707 18.19 -38.02 0.70
C SER A 707 18.72 -39.17 -0.16
N SER A 708 19.50 -40.07 0.45
CA SER A 708 20.16 -41.19 -0.24
C SER A 708 19.22 -42.15 -0.98
N ASN A 709 17.92 -42.15 -0.68
CA ASN A 709 16.90 -42.96 -1.36
C ASN A 709 16.17 -42.19 -2.48
N GLY A 710 16.57 -40.95 -2.79
CA GLY A 710 15.96 -40.11 -3.82
C GLY A 710 14.68 -39.39 -3.39
N LEU A 711 14.27 -39.49 -2.13
CA LEU A 711 13.18 -38.67 -1.57
C LEU A 711 13.76 -37.35 -1.05
N GLY A 712 13.05 -36.25 -1.25
CA GLY A 712 13.49 -34.96 -0.73
C GLY A 712 13.28 -34.87 0.79
N ASP A 713 14.19 -34.19 1.47
CA ASP A 713 14.19 -34.01 2.93
C ASP A 713 14.66 -32.58 3.30
N CYS A 714 14.34 -32.15 4.52
CA CYS A 714 14.63 -30.81 5.04
C CYS A 714 15.71 -30.90 6.15
N ASP A 715 16.87 -30.31 5.92
CA ASP A 715 17.85 -30.06 6.98
C ASP A 715 17.54 -28.76 7.70
N LEU A 716 17.48 -28.83 9.03
CA LEU A 716 17.27 -27.66 9.87
C LEU A 716 18.63 -27.13 10.35
N GLY A 717 19.11 -26.09 9.67
CA GLY A 717 20.35 -25.41 9.99
C GLY A 717 20.22 -24.52 11.23
N ASN A 718 21.35 -24.19 11.85
CA ASN A 718 21.37 -23.18 12.91
C ASN A 718 21.10 -21.78 12.39
#